data_AF-A0A7Y5UWL0-F1
#
_entry.id   AF-A0A7Y5UWL0-F1
#
_cell.length_a   1.000
_cell.length_b   1.000
_cell.length_c   1.000
_cell.angle_alpha   90.00
_cell.angle_beta   90.00
_cell.angle_gamma   90.00
#
_symmetry.space_group_name_H-M   'P 1'
#
loop_
_entity.id
_entity.type
_entity.pdbx_description
1 polymer ?
#
loop_
_entity_poly.entity_id
_entity_poly.type
_entity_poly.pdbx_seq_one_letter_code
_entity_poly.pdbx_strand_id
1 'polypeptide(L)'
;MLRLPAVVLAGLLTATNAAPPGSHPVLNHRFESTDPKFWADRLDRVMTWSEAELLELIPTQAAIAICGCPNCGGGPSEWAPAIFNWSIASPRQLTCKFCGEVYPSAKYPDNQVATGLNALGESVSFRYHLNPKTGIDHWFEATADWHRREWMVRMAHQLGQAYHLTANPAYARRAALILLTSALAYPHMVVLDQWPGRPRRIVSPQSPYPATGGKWGRWLEDEVPSFLPEAYDLIAGSGALEQLSRERGIDARQAIADFFKATIAHRLTFGAEPTGRHLTNMYNGPAAIAQIGWTLGEPQYVHWAWRWCQNMLATGYTRDGMWQESASYHEQTTGGLRVVMEAFKGYSDPPGYRAPDGTRLDKVDAEADSPFMKAAMTAPWSVSHPDGSVHPAHDTWWMHHRRPARAFTRSAILPGWGHAALGRGEGDHQMQAHLHFSGGWGHEHYDTLNFGLWARGSELAADLGYTNTRLRGWTADTLSHNTVVVDKTRQLSHRTPGSLLRYVPDLAGVSSVAAAGEAAYPKLVSRCQRELTLIPLNESDAYVLDIFRVTGGSTHDWALHGSALQPMQATCSLPLTPRPGGSLLEPGEAWAEPADSYQHASPYGFVREVSEATTAAPLTVAFAQADNRGFRTHLPGGEPTTILLGKSPSVRLAAEDNRHVDQHWMPQLVLRRQGAAPLDSTFIAVHEPHGAEPFLTSVERLPLPGGEAVALRVRAGEVVDTIISSAAEPFARHQLNGVEFRGRLGIVREVAGVVTA
;
A
#
# COMPACT_ATOMS: atom_id res chain seq x y z
N MET A 1 -4.21 -1.14 -6.15
CA MET A 1 -4.91 -2.17 -6.95
C MET A 1 -4.77 -1.90 -8.45
N LEU A 2 -3.57 -2.11 -8.96
CA LEU A 2 -3.31 -2.49 -10.35
C LEU A 2 -2.73 -3.91 -10.27
N ARG A 3 -3.58 -4.92 -10.03
CA ARG A 3 -3.29 -6.21 -10.66
C ARG A 3 -3.67 -6.01 -12.13
N LEU A 4 -2.78 -5.34 -12.88
CA LEU A 4 -2.54 -5.84 -14.23
C LEU A 4 -2.29 -7.34 -14.00
N PRO A 5 -3.01 -8.26 -14.68
CA PRO A 5 -2.61 -9.65 -14.65
C PRO A 5 -1.13 -9.65 -14.92
N ALA A 6 -0.36 -10.37 -14.08
CA ALA A 6 1.05 -10.59 -14.31
C ALA A 6 1.21 -10.78 -15.81
N VAL A 7 1.80 -9.79 -16.48
CA VAL A 7 2.27 -9.97 -17.83
C VAL A 7 3.22 -11.13 -17.63
N VAL A 8 2.80 -12.31 -18.05
CA VAL A 8 3.71 -13.43 -18.22
C VAL A 8 4.82 -12.82 -19.03
N LEU A 9 6.01 -12.69 -18.43
CA LEU A 9 7.24 -12.26 -19.07
C LEU A 9 7.66 -13.40 -20.03
N ALA A 10 6.76 -13.78 -20.94
CA ALA A 10 7.10 -14.48 -22.17
C ALA A 10 7.85 -13.44 -23.00
N GLY A 11 9.05 -13.80 -23.47
CA GLY A 11 10.01 -12.89 -24.09
C GLY A 11 9.36 -11.84 -25.00
N LEU A 12 9.25 -10.61 -24.49
CA LEU A 12 8.76 -9.46 -25.23
C LEU A 12 9.87 -9.03 -26.19
N LEU A 13 9.57 -9.01 -27.49
CA LEU A 13 10.50 -8.58 -28.53
C LEU A 13 10.24 -7.11 -28.85
N THR A 14 11.27 -6.28 -28.79
CA THR A 14 11.24 -4.91 -29.31
C THR A 14 11.54 -4.96 -30.80
N ALA A 15 10.59 -4.58 -31.66
CA ALA A 15 10.85 -4.35 -33.07
C ALA A 15 11.09 -2.85 -33.29
N THR A 16 12.34 -2.46 -33.54
CA THR A 16 12.69 -1.08 -33.91
C THR A 16 12.73 -0.95 -35.43
N ASN A 17 11.64 -0.51 -36.05
CA ASN A 17 11.69 0.07 -37.39
C ASN A 17 11.37 1.55 -37.25
N ALA A 18 12.41 2.39 -37.26
CA ALA A 18 12.22 3.84 -37.25
C ALA A 18 11.57 4.27 -38.58
N ALA A 19 10.30 4.64 -38.52
CA ALA A 19 9.59 5.24 -39.64
C ALA A 19 10.23 6.60 -39.99
N PRO A 20 10.20 7.05 -41.26
CA PRO A 20 10.70 8.37 -41.62
C PRO A 20 10.01 9.47 -40.80
N PRO A 21 10.70 10.60 -40.50
CA PRO A 21 10.15 11.69 -39.70
C PRO A 21 8.79 12.16 -40.25
N GLY A 22 7.75 12.13 -39.40
CA GLY A 22 6.38 12.50 -39.78
C GLY A 22 5.51 11.35 -40.30
N SER A 23 5.98 10.10 -40.26
CA SER A 23 5.19 8.92 -40.58
C SER A 23 5.02 8.00 -39.35
N HIS A 24 3.84 7.42 -39.22
CA HIS A 24 3.49 6.51 -38.13
C HIS A 24 3.94 5.07 -38.42
N PRO A 25 4.21 4.25 -37.39
CA PRO A 25 4.16 4.57 -35.96
C PRO A 25 5.34 5.44 -35.50
N VAL A 26 5.10 6.33 -34.53
CA VAL A 26 6.13 7.18 -33.90
C VAL A 26 6.53 6.71 -32.50
N LEU A 27 5.68 5.90 -31.85
CA LEU A 27 5.95 5.36 -30.51
C LEU A 27 6.80 4.10 -30.58
N ASN A 28 7.50 3.79 -29.48
CA ASN A 28 8.15 2.50 -29.29
C ASN A 28 7.14 1.46 -28.80
N HIS A 29 6.67 0.61 -29.70
CA HIS A 29 5.68 -0.42 -29.40
C HIS A 29 6.31 -1.70 -28.82
N ARG A 30 5.66 -2.26 -27.80
CA ARG A 30 5.95 -3.59 -27.27
C ARG A 30 4.87 -4.57 -27.74
N PHE A 31 5.28 -5.60 -28.47
CA PHE A 31 4.36 -6.56 -29.04
C PHE A 31 4.16 -7.75 -28.10
N GLU A 32 2.90 -8.19 -27.91
CA GLU A 32 2.60 -9.43 -27.17
C GLU A 32 3.18 -10.66 -27.88
N SER A 33 3.23 -10.64 -29.20
CA SER A 33 3.82 -11.67 -30.05
C SER A 33 4.19 -11.09 -31.41
N THR A 34 5.29 -11.58 -31.99
CA THR A 34 5.68 -11.27 -33.38
C THR A 34 5.19 -12.33 -34.37
N ASP A 35 4.52 -13.40 -33.91
CA ASP A 35 4.00 -14.47 -34.77
C ASP A 35 2.63 -14.07 -35.38
N PRO A 36 2.50 -13.96 -36.71
CA PRO A 36 1.22 -13.70 -37.38
C PRO A 36 0.12 -14.71 -37.02
N LYS A 37 0.47 -15.98 -36.82
CA LYS A 37 -0.52 -17.03 -36.49
C LYS A 37 -1.14 -16.80 -35.12
N PHE A 38 -0.34 -16.37 -34.15
CA PHE A 38 -0.84 -15.98 -32.83
C PHE A 38 -1.98 -14.96 -32.95
N TRP A 39 -1.82 -13.94 -33.80
CA TRP A 39 -2.84 -12.91 -34.01
C TRP A 39 -4.09 -13.43 -34.72
N ALA A 40 -3.91 -14.30 -35.72
CA ALA A 40 -5.03 -14.96 -36.39
C ALA A 40 -5.89 -15.75 -35.38
N ASP A 41 -5.26 -16.61 -34.56
CA ASP A 41 -5.96 -17.43 -33.57
C ASP A 41 -6.58 -16.57 -32.45
N ARG A 42 -5.86 -15.55 -31.97
CA ARG A 42 -6.30 -14.67 -30.88
C ARG A 42 -7.50 -13.81 -31.26
N LEU A 43 -7.55 -13.32 -32.50
CA LEU A 43 -8.55 -12.37 -32.97
C LEU A 43 -9.65 -13.02 -33.79
N ASP A 44 -9.54 -14.31 -34.15
CA ASP A 44 -10.47 -15.05 -35.00
C ASP A 44 -11.94 -14.74 -34.66
N ARG A 45 -12.32 -14.93 -33.39
CA ARG A 45 -13.69 -14.68 -32.93
C ARG A 45 -14.16 -13.26 -33.22
N VAL A 46 -13.35 -12.25 -32.88
CA VAL A 46 -13.72 -10.87 -33.17
C VAL A 46 -13.85 -10.70 -34.68
N MET A 47 -12.89 -11.21 -35.46
CA MET A 47 -12.88 -11.15 -36.92
C MET A 47 -14.07 -11.82 -37.62
N THR A 48 -14.77 -12.75 -36.96
CA THR A 48 -16.01 -13.35 -37.49
C THR A 48 -17.25 -12.47 -37.32
N TRP A 49 -17.24 -11.50 -36.41
CA TRP A 49 -18.39 -10.61 -36.19
C TRP A 49 -18.55 -9.58 -37.28
N SER A 50 -19.79 -9.17 -37.54
CA SER A 50 -20.09 -7.96 -38.28
C SER A 50 -19.58 -6.70 -37.56
N GLU A 51 -19.39 -5.61 -38.31
CA GLU A 51 -19.04 -4.33 -37.72
C GLU A 51 -20.12 -3.84 -36.73
N ALA A 52 -21.40 -4.09 -37.02
CA ALA A 52 -22.49 -3.72 -36.13
C ALA A 52 -22.42 -4.45 -34.78
N GLU A 53 -22.20 -5.78 -34.80
CA GLU A 53 -22.03 -6.58 -33.57
C GLU A 53 -20.83 -6.11 -32.74
N LEU A 54 -19.72 -5.73 -33.40
CA LEU A 54 -18.57 -5.15 -32.71
C LEU A 54 -18.92 -3.81 -32.04
N LEU A 55 -19.63 -2.94 -32.74
CA LEU A 55 -19.97 -1.60 -32.24
C LEU A 55 -20.99 -1.66 -31.09
N GLU A 56 -21.92 -2.61 -31.09
CA GLU A 56 -22.87 -2.80 -29.98
C GLU A 56 -22.19 -3.13 -28.65
N LEU A 57 -20.96 -3.66 -28.69
CA LEU A 57 -20.17 -4.01 -27.52
C LEU A 57 -19.42 -2.83 -26.92
N ILE A 58 -19.29 -1.71 -27.64
CA ILE A 58 -18.64 -0.50 -27.17
C ILE A 58 -19.59 0.27 -26.23
N PRO A 59 -19.23 0.47 -24.95
CA PRO A 59 -20.02 1.30 -24.05
C PRO A 59 -20.08 2.75 -24.55
N THR A 60 -21.27 3.33 -24.56
CA THR A 60 -21.51 4.73 -24.99
C THR A 60 -21.72 5.68 -23.81
N GLN A 61 -21.65 5.18 -22.57
CA GLN A 61 -21.80 5.93 -21.34
C GLN A 61 -20.66 5.62 -20.36
N ALA A 62 -20.51 6.49 -19.36
CA ALA A 62 -19.55 6.32 -18.28
C ALA A 62 -19.82 5.03 -17.48
N ALA A 63 -18.75 4.43 -16.94
CA ALA A 63 -18.80 3.12 -16.33
C ALA A 63 -18.27 3.10 -14.88
N ILE A 64 -18.69 2.10 -14.11
CA ILE A 64 -18.42 2.01 -12.67
C ILE A 64 -17.50 0.83 -12.38
N ALA A 65 -16.38 1.09 -11.70
CA ALA A 65 -15.45 0.04 -11.25
C ALA A 65 -15.70 -0.39 -9.79
N ILE A 66 -16.52 0.37 -9.06
CA ILE A 66 -16.84 0.14 -7.66
C ILE A 66 -18.23 -0.48 -7.58
N CYS A 67 -18.31 -1.79 -7.32
CA CYS A 67 -19.53 -2.55 -7.10
C CYS A 67 -19.21 -3.83 -6.31
N GLY A 68 -19.88 -4.03 -5.18
CA GLY A 68 -19.80 -5.24 -4.37
C GLY A 68 -20.87 -6.28 -4.70
N CYS A 69 -20.71 -7.50 -4.22
CA CYS A 69 -21.73 -8.55 -4.32
C CYS A 69 -22.72 -8.47 -3.13
N PRO A 70 -24.00 -8.09 -3.34
CA PRO A 70 -24.98 -7.98 -2.24
C PRO A 70 -25.39 -9.34 -1.64
N ASN A 71 -25.10 -10.45 -2.32
CA ASN A 71 -25.46 -11.79 -1.84
C ASN A 71 -24.51 -12.32 -0.76
N CYS A 72 -23.19 -12.18 -0.95
CA CYS A 72 -22.22 -12.77 -0.03
C CYS A 72 -21.23 -11.77 0.58
N GLY A 73 -21.15 -10.52 0.07
CA GLY A 73 -20.18 -9.53 0.54
C GLY A 73 -18.70 -9.90 0.30
N GLY A 74 -18.43 -10.98 -0.44
CA GLY A 74 -17.09 -11.55 -0.59
C GLY A 74 -16.12 -10.65 -1.37
N GLY A 75 -14.85 -10.71 -0.94
CA GLY A 75 -13.74 -9.99 -1.56
C GLY A 75 -13.49 -8.56 -1.04
N PRO A 76 -12.58 -7.83 -1.70
CA PRO A 76 -12.08 -6.54 -1.24
C PRO A 76 -12.94 -5.34 -1.67
N SER A 77 -13.26 -4.47 -0.70
CA SER A 77 -13.81 -3.08 -0.76
C SER A 77 -14.47 -2.66 -2.07
N GLU A 78 -15.52 -3.38 -2.46
CA GLU A 78 -16.34 -3.10 -3.64
C GLU A 78 -15.55 -3.02 -4.97
N TRP A 79 -14.30 -3.51 -5.04
CA TRP A 79 -13.52 -3.47 -6.28
C TRP A 79 -14.01 -4.54 -7.27
N ALA A 80 -14.83 -4.13 -8.24
CA ALA A 80 -15.57 -5.04 -9.11
C ALA A 80 -14.65 -6.05 -9.85
N PRO A 81 -13.49 -5.67 -10.41
CA PRO A 81 -12.58 -6.63 -11.05
C PRO A 81 -12.03 -7.73 -10.12
N ALA A 82 -11.96 -7.50 -8.81
CA ALA A 82 -11.62 -8.56 -7.85
C ALA A 82 -12.83 -9.43 -7.47
N ILE A 83 -14.05 -8.89 -7.55
CA ILE A 83 -15.27 -9.54 -7.05
C ILE A 83 -16.01 -10.33 -8.13
N PHE A 84 -16.00 -9.85 -9.37
CA PHE A 84 -16.81 -10.38 -10.46
C PHE A 84 -15.95 -10.97 -11.58
N ASN A 85 -16.41 -12.10 -12.11
CA ASN A 85 -16.05 -12.60 -13.43
C ASN A 85 -16.94 -11.93 -14.46
N TRP A 86 -16.35 -11.61 -15.61
CA TRP A 86 -17.02 -11.07 -16.77
C TRP A 86 -16.47 -11.76 -18.03
N SER A 87 -17.33 -11.97 -19.02
CA SER A 87 -16.95 -12.60 -20.28
C SER A 87 -17.68 -11.95 -21.44
N ILE A 88 -16.99 -11.86 -22.58
CA ILE A 88 -17.55 -11.37 -23.83
C ILE A 88 -18.70 -12.24 -24.37
N ALA A 89 -18.83 -13.49 -23.92
CA ALA A 89 -19.98 -14.34 -24.25
C ALA A 89 -21.28 -13.90 -23.55
N SER A 90 -21.18 -13.12 -22.47
CA SER A 90 -22.32 -12.60 -21.72
C SER A 90 -22.00 -11.17 -21.26
N PRO A 91 -21.85 -10.22 -22.20
CA PRO A 91 -21.17 -8.95 -21.96
C PRO A 91 -21.93 -8.00 -21.01
N ARG A 92 -23.20 -8.28 -20.71
CA ARG A 92 -24.04 -7.51 -19.79
C ARG A 92 -24.28 -8.20 -18.45
N GLN A 93 -23.58 -9.30 -18.18
CA GLN A 93 -23.73 -10.06 -16.94
C GLN A 93 -22.42 -10.06 -16.14
N LEU A 94 -22.56 -10.15 -14.82
CA LEU A 94 -21.47 -10.28 -13.87
C LEU A 94 -21.69 -11.50 -13.00
N THR A 95 -20.69 -12.36 -12.85
CA THR A 95 -20.78 -13.54 -11.97
C THR A 95 -19.87 -13.35 -10.77
N CYS A 96 -20.40 -13.40 -9.55
CA CYS A 96 -19.56 -13.28 -8.36
C CYS A 96 -18.59 -14.46 -8.24
N LYS A 97 -17.29 -14.18 -8.10
CA LYS A 97 -16.23 -15.20 -7.96
C LYS A 97 -16.36 -16.05 -6.69
N PHE A 98 -17.09 -15.54 -5.70
CA PHE A 98 -17.13 -16.11 -4.35
C PHE A 98 -18.38 -16.95 -4.08
N CYS A 99 -19.53 -16.57 -4.62
CA CYS A 99 -20.80 -17.28 -4.41
C CYS A 99 -21.49 -17.74 -5.70
N GLY A 100 -20.98 -17.38 -6.88
CA GLY A 100 -21.54 -17.79 -8.17
C GLY A 100 -22.82 -17.05 -8.60
N GLU A 101 -23.36 -16.15 -7.78
CA GLU A 101 -24.53 -15.35 -8.16
C GLU A 101 -24.25 -14.53 -9.43
N VAL A 102 -25.21 -14.53 -10.36
CA VAL A 102 -25.14 -13.79 -11.62
C VAL A 102 -26.01 -12.54 -11.50
N TYR A 103 -25.48 -11.38 -11.90
CA TYR A 103 -26.16 -10.10 -11.85
C TYR A 103 -26.36 -9.50 -13.25
N PRO A 104 -27.47 -8.76 -13.46
CA PRO A 104 -28.60 -8.60 -12.54
C PRO A 104 -29.41 -9.90 -12.37
N SER A 105 -30.10 -10.07 -11.23
CA SER A 105 -30.98 -11.24 -10.99
C SER A 105 -32.34 -10.82 -10.44
N ALA A 106 -33.32 -11.72 -10.51
CA ALA A 106 -34.64 -11.48 -9.91
C ALA A 106 -34.56 -11.25 -8.40
N LYS A 107 -33.53 -11.79 -7.73
CA LYS A 107 -33.27 -11.60 -6.30
C LYS A 107 -32.70 -10.21 -6.00
N TYR A 108 -31.92 -9.65 -6.92
CA TYR A 108 -31.29 -8.34 -6.81
C TYR A 108 -31.64 -7.49 -8.05
N PRO A 109 -32.91 -7.08 -8.19
CA PRO A 109 -33.35 -6.30 -9.34
C PRO A 109 -32.84 -4.86 -9.23
N ASP A 110 -32.63 -4.20 -10.36
CA ASP A 110 -32.42 -2.75 -10.36
C ASP A 110 -33.73 -2.06 -9.94
N ASN A 111 -33.76 -1.57 -8.71
CA ASN A 111 -34.95 -1.03 -8.04
C ASN A 111 -34.93 0.50 -7.93
N GLN A 112 -33.88 1.14 -8.45
CA GLN A 112 -33.71 2.59 -8.47
C GLN A 112 -33.19 3.07 -9.83
N VAL A 113 -33.38 4.37 -10.09
CA VAL A 113 -32.89 5.05 -11.28
C VAL A 113 -32.17 6.33 -10.84
N ALA A 114 -30.95 6.52 -11.33
CA ALA A 114 -30.21 7.78 -11.22
C ALA A 114 -30.22 8.49 -12.58
N THR A 115 -30.60 9.76 -12.60
CA THR A 115 -30.66 10.57 -13.83
C THR A 115 -29.85 11.84 -13.67
N GLY A 116 -29.11 12.22 -14.70
CA GLY A 116 -28.33 13.46 -14.73
C GLY A 116 -28.08 13.93 -16.16
N LEU A 117 -27.44 15.09 -16.28
CA LEU A 117 -27.15 15.72 -17.56
C LEU A 117 -25.68 15.51 -17.95
N ASN A 118 -25.42 15.26 -19.23
CA ASN A 118 -24.07 15.31 -19.78
C ASN A 118 -23.67 16.75 -20.18
N ALA A 119 -22.47 16.91 -20.72
CA ALA A 119 -21.94 18.22 -21.10
C ALA A 119 -22.73 18.91 -22.24
N LEU A 120 -23.52 18.15 -22.99
CA LEU A 120 -24.37 18.65 -24.08
C LEU A 120 -25.80 19.00 -23.59
N GLY A 121 -26.10 18.78 -22.31
CA GLY A 121 -27.42 19.00 -21.74
C GLY A 121 -28.41 17.86 -22.00
N GLU A 122 -27.94 16.71 -22.50
CA GLU A 122 -28.77 15.54 -22.72
C GLU A 122 -28.99 14.79 -21.40
N SER A 123 -30.19 14.24 -21.21
CA SER A 123 -30.55 13.46 -20.03
C SER A 123 -30.12 12.00 -20.19
N VAL A 124 -29.34 11.50 -19.24
CA VAL A 124 -28.86 10.11 -19.19
C VAL A 124 -29.30 9.49 -17.88
N SER A 125 -29.76 8.24 -17.94
CA SER A 125 -30.22 7.49 -16.76
C SER A 125 -29.51 6.15 -16.62
N PHE A 126 -29.22 5.78 -15.38
CA PHE A 126 -28.67 4.49 -14.99
C PHE A 126 -29.61 3.81 -14.01
N ARG A 127 -29.79 2.51 -14.17
CA ARG A 127 -30.51 1.68 -13.21
C ARG A 127 -29.53 1.03 -12.26
N TYR A 128 -29.93 0.88 -11.00
CA TYR A 128 -29.11 0.22 -9.99
C TYR A 128 -29.96 -0.44 -8.92
N HIS A 129 -29.36 -1.38 -8.20
CA HIS A 129 -29.94 -2.02 -7.04
C HIS A 129 -29.50 -1.32 -5.76
N LEU A 130 -30.42 -0.71 -5.02
CA LEU A 130 -30.19 -0.25 -3.66
C LEU A 130 -30.58 -1.35 -2.67
N ASN A 131 -29.61 -1.82 -1.87
CA ASN A 131 -29.88 -2.79 -0.82
C ASN A 131 -30.60 -2.12 0.36
N PRO A 132 -31.85 -2.48 0.67
CA PRO A 132 -32.63 -1.79 1.70
C PRO A 132 -32.12 -2.05 3.13
N LYS A 133 -31.30 -3.08 3.35
CA LYS A 133 -30.76 -3.42 4.68
C LYS A 133 -29.49 -2.65 5.02
N THR A 134 -28.60 -2.50 4.04
CA THR A 134 -27.28 -1.89 4.24
C THR A 134 -27.21 -0.45 3.71
N GLY A 135 -28.15 -0.05 2.84
CA GLY A 135 -28.10 1.24 2.16
C GLY A 135 -27.04 1.33 1.05
N ILE A 136 -26.37 0.22 0.71
CA ILE A 136 -25.31 0.17 -0.31
C ILE A 136 -25.95 0.03 -1.70
N ASP A 137 -25.44 0.79 -2.66
CA ASP A 137 -25.85 0.80 -4.06
C ASP A 137 -24.98 -0.11 -4.94
N HIS A 138 -25.63 -0.84 -5.84
CA HIS A 138 -24.99 -1.82 -6.73
C HIS A 138 -25.39 -1.55 -8.18
N TRP A 139 -24.45 -1.06 -8.98
CA TRP A 139 -24.67 -0.59 -10.35
C TRP A 139 -24.21 -1.64 -11.36
N PHE A 140 -24.94 -2.75 -11.48
CA PHE A 140 -24.49 -3.93 -12.23
C PHE A 140 -24.27 -3.65 -13.72
N GLU A 141 -25.20 -2.96 -14.38
CA GLU A 141 -25.09 -2.65 -15.82
C GLU A 141 -23.88 -1.73 -16.09
N ALA A 142 -23.73 -0.64 -15.33
CA ALA A 142 -22.57 0.25 -15.43
C ALA A 142 -21.24 -0.45 -15.08
N THR A 143 -21.28 -1.48 -14.24
CA THR A 143 -20.12 -2.30 -13.90
C THR A 143 -19.76 -3.29 -15.01
N ALA A 144 -20.76 -3.88 -15.69
CA ALA A 144 -20.52 -4.68 -16.88
C ALA A 144 -19.92 -3.82 -18.01
N ASP A 145 -20.38 -2.57 -18.14
CA ASP A 145 -19.83 -1.60 -19.08
C ASP A 145 -18.38 -1.24 -18.78
N TRP A 146 -17.96 -1.24 -17.51
CA TRP A 146 -16.55 -1.08 -17.15
C TRP A 146 -15.70 -2.20 -17.76
N HIS A 147 -16.12 -3.46 -17.56
CA HIS A 147 -15.41 -4.60 -18.13
C HIS A 147 -15.43 -4.62 -19.67
N ARG A 148 -16.54 -4.21 -20.29
CA ARG A 148 -16.64 -4.04 -21.75
C ARG A 148 -15.68 -2.99 -22.27
N ARG A 149 -15.59 -1.82 -21.63
CA ARG A 149 -14.65 -0.75 -22.00
C ARG A 149 -13.21 -1.23 -21.89
N GLU A 150 -12.87 -1.88 -20.77
CA GLU A 150 -11.53 -2.45 -20.55
C GLU A 150 -11.16 -3.52 -21.61
N TRP A 151 -12.12 -4.37 -21.98
CA TRP A 151 -11.95 -5.33 -23.07
C TRP A 151 -11.75 -4.64 -24.42
N MET A 152 -12.57 -3.64 -24.73
CA MET A 152 -12.53 -2.87 -25.97
C MET A 152 -11.20 -2.14 -26.15
N VAL A 153 -10.69 -1.48 -25.10
CA VAL A 153 -9.40 -0.78 -25.12
C VAL A 153 -8.27 -1.75 -25.45
N ARG A 154 -8.23 -2.92 -24.79
CA ARG A 154 -7.26 -3.97 -25.11
C ARG A 154 -7.43 -4.51 -26.52
N MET A 155 -8.66 -4.69 -26.98
CA MET A 155 -8.98 -5.18 -28.32
C MET A 155 -8.49 -4.21 -29.40
N ALA A 156 -8.70 -2.90 -29.24
CA ALA A 156 -8.20 -1.89 -30.16
C ALA A 156 -6.68 -1.95 -30.32
N HIS A 157 -5.97 -2.06 -29.19
CA HIS A 157 -4.52 -2.20 -29.19
C HIS A 157 -4.04 -3.49 -29.87
N GLN A 158 -4.64 -4.63 -29.53
CA GLN A 158 -4.31 -5.92 -30.16
C GLN A 158 -4.57 -5.93 -31.67
N LEU A 159 -5.67 -5.32 -32.13
CA LEU A 159 -5.95 -5.15 -33.55
C LEU A 159 -4.90 -4.26 -34.24
N GLY A 160 -4.44 -3.19 -33.58
CA GLY A 160 -3.34 -2.36 -34.06
C GLY A 160 -2.04 -3.14 -34.19
N GLN A 161 -1.68 -3.94 -33.19
CA GLN A 161 -0.48 -4.77 -33.21
C GLN A 161 -0.55 -5.81 -34.33
N ALA A 162 -1.68 -6.51 -34.45
CA ALA A 162 -1.92 -7.47 -35.51
C ALA A 162 -1.84 -6.83 -36.90
N TYR A 163 -2.42 -5.65 -37.10
CA TYR A 163 -2.28 -4.91 -38.36
C TYR A 163 -0.81 -4.60 -38.66
N HIS A 164 -0.07 -4.04 -37.71
CA HIS A 164 1.32 -3.65 -37.92
C HIS A 164 2.20 -4.84 -38.33
N LEU A 165 1.96 -6.02 -37.76
CA LEU A 165 2.75 -7.22 -38.02
C LEU A 165 2.32 -7.99 -39.28
N THR A 166 1.06 -7.89 -39.69
CA THR A 166 0.50 -8.70 -40.79
C THR A 166 0.14 -7.90 -42.04
N ALA A 167 0.11 -6.57 -41.93
CA ALA A 167 -0.43 -5.64 -42.93
C ALA A 167 -1.88 -5.95 -43.37
N ASN A 168 -2.65 -6.75 -42.60
CA ASN A 168 -4.02 -7.09 -42.95
C ASN A 168 -4.97 -5.90 -42.66
N PRO A 169 -5.56 -5.25 -43.69
CA PRO A 169 -6.35 -4.04 -43.51
C PRO A 169 -7.63 -4.26 -42.69
N ALA A 170 -8.13 -5.50 -42.60
CA ALA A 170 -9.30 -5.82 -41.80
C ALA A 170 -9.07 -5.59 -40.29
N TYR A 171 -7.83 -5.78 -39.80
CA TYR A 171 -7.48 -5.45 -38.42
C TYR A 171 -7.48 -3.94 -38.18
N ALA A 172 -6.85 -3.17 -39.07
CA ALA A 172 -6.83 -1.71 -38.99
C ALA A 172 -8.24 -1.11 -39.05
N ARG A 173 -9.10 -1.63 -39.93
CA ARG A 173 -10.52 -1.25 -40.05
C ARG A 173 -11.24 -1.34 -38.70
N ARG A 174 -11.10 -2.45 -37.98
CA ARG A 174 -11.77 -2.69 -36.70
C ARG A 174 -11.20 -1.86 -35.56
N ALA A 175 -9.88 -1.70 -35.52
CA ALA A 175 -9.26 -0.77 -34.57
C ALA A 175 -9.76 0.67 -34.79
N ALA A 176 -9.85 1.11 -36.04
CA ALA A 176 -10.33 2.42 -36.42
C ALA A 176 -11.80 2.65 -36.01
N LEU A 177 -12.66 1.63 -36.20
CA LEU A 177 -14.06 1.67 -35.75
C LEU A 177 -14.16 1.84 -34.23
N ILE A 178 -13.37 1.08 -33.47
CA ILE A 178 -13.37 1.19 -32.00
C ILE A 178 -12.94 2.58 -31.54
N LEU A 179 -11.84 3.10 -32.09
CA LEU A 179 -11.31 4.42 -31.77
C LEU A 179 -12.33 5.52 -32.08
N LEU A 180 -12.90 5.50 -33.29
CA LEU A 180 -13.86 6.51 -33.73
C LEU A 180 -15.14 6.47 -32.92
N THR A 181 -15.70 5.30 -32.65
CA THR A 181 -16.92 5.18 -31.83
C THR A 181 -16.69 5.64 -30.41
N SER A 182 -15.53 5.33 -29.82
CA SER A 182 -15.17 5.84 -28.49
C SER A 182 -15.11 7.37 -28.48
N ALA A 183 -14.47 7.96 -29.50
CA ALA A 183 -14.34 9.40 -29.65
C ALA A 183 -15.69 10.10 -29.81
N LEU A 184 -16.59 9.52 -30.60
CA LEU A 184 -17.95 10.04 -30.80
C LEU A 184 -18.83 9.88 -29.56
N ALA A 185 -18.62 8.85 -28.74
CA ALA A 185 -19.39 8.64 -27.52
C ALA A 185 -18.98 9.59 -26.38
N TYR A 186 -17.70 9.93 -26.27
CA TYR A 186 -17.15 10.66 -25.12
C TYR A 186 -17.86 11.99 -24.77
N PRO A 187 -18.22 12.87 -25.73
CA PRO A 187 -18.96 14.10 -25.43
C PRO A 187 -20.31 13.86 -24.76
N HIS A 188 -20.95 12.73 -25.10
CA HIS A 188 -22.28 12.33 -24.61
C HIS A 188 -22.24 11.61 -23.26
N MET A 189 -21.05 11.28 -22.73
CA MET A 189 -20.91 10.63 -21.43
C MET A 189 -21.21 11.62 -20.29
N VAL A 190 -21.96 11.16 -19.30
CA VAL A 190 -22.06 11.85 -18.00
C VAL A 190 -20.77 11.71 -17.21
N VAL A 191 -20.64 12.51 -16.14
CA VAL A 191 -19.57 12.33 -15.15
C VAL A 191 -20.12 11.53 -13.98
N LEU A 192 -19.43 10.45 -13.61
CA LEU A 192 -19.75 9.64 -12.43
C LEU A 192 -18.73 9.89 -11.32
N ASP A 193 -19.21 10.15 -10.11
CA ASP A 193 -18.40 10.13 -8.87
C ASP A 193 -18.55 8.75 -8.20
N GLN A 194 -17.42 8.06 -8.01
CA GLN A 194 -17.36 6.70 -7.52
C GLN A 194 -16.19 6.51 -6.53
N TRP A 195 -16.53 6.36 -5.24
CA TRP A 195 -15.59 6.03 -4.18
C TRP A 195 -16.17 4.90 -3.32
N PRO A 196 -15.38 3.89 -2.91
CA PRO A 196 -15.92 2.79 -2.10
C PRO A 196 -16.45 3.29 -0.74
N GLY A 197 -17.56 2.74 -0.27
CA GLY A 197 -18.25 3.22 0.93
C GLY A 197 -18.98 4.57 0.77
N ARG A 198 -19.07 5.13 -0.45
CA ARG A 198 -19.90 6.30 -0.76
C ARG A 198 -20.94 5.98 -1.82
N PRO A 199 -22.17 6.52 -1.73
CA PRO A 199 -23.16 6.39 -2.79
C PRO A 199 -22.62 6.96 -4.12
N ARG A 200 -22.73 6.21 -5.21
CA ARG A 200 -22.31 6.65 -6.55
C ARG A 200 -23.32 7.64 -7.09
N ARG A 201 -22.84 8.64 -7.84
CA ARG A 201 -23.67 9.75 -8.30
C ARG A 201 -23.28 10.20 -9.69
N ILE A 202 -24.28 10.59 -10.45
CA ILE A 202 -24.07 11.43 -11.63
C ILE A 202 -23.86 12.86 -11.11
N VAL A 203 -22.73 13.47 -11.47
CA VAL A 203 -22.35 14.80 -11.02
C VAL A 203 -22.35 15.79 -12.18
N SER A 204 -22.20 17.07 -11.84
CA SER A 204 -22.08 18.15 -12.81
C SER A 204 -20.99 17.82 -13.85
N PRO A 205 -21.28 17.98 -15.16
CA PRO A 205 -20.30 17.77 -16.22
C PRO A 205 -19.35 18.96 -16.40
N GLN A 206 -19.50 20.02 -15.61
CA GLN A 206 -18.62 21.19 -15.68
C GLN A 206 -17.26 20.86 -15.05
N SER A 207 -16.17 21.13 -15.78
CA SER A 207 -14.82 20.96 -15.24
C SER A 207 -14.42 22.12 -14.31
N PRO A 208 -13.62 21.88 -13.25
CA PRO A 208 -13.17 20.56 -12.80
C PRO A 208 -14.29 19.81 -12.07
N TYR A 209 -14.63 18.62 -12.56
CA TYR A 209 -15.47 17.66 -11.83
C TYR A 209 -14.60 16.81 -10.87
N PRO A 210 -15.17 16.10 -9.87
CA PRO A 210 -14.40 15.43 -8.82
C PRO A 210 -13.33 14.47 -9.34
N ALA A 211 -12.17 14.43 -8.66
CA ALA A 211 -11.06 13.53 -9.01
C ALA A 211 -11.34 12.05 -8.69
N THR A 212 -12.44 11.78 -7.98
CA THR A 212 -12.93 10.45 -7.58
C THR A 212 -13.90 9.87 -8.61
N GLY A 213 -13.76 10.28 -9.87
CA GLY A 213 -14.71 10.03 -10.92
C GLY A 213 -14.28 10.58 -12.27
N GLY A 214 -15.09 10.34 -13.30
CA GLY A 214 -14.77 10.72 -14.67
C GLY A 214 -15.88 10.41 -15.65
N LYS A 215 -15.66 10.82 -16.91
CA LYS A 215 -16.46 10.34 -18.04
C LYS A 215 -15.92 9.00 -18.52
N TRP A 216 -14.59 8.90 -18.57
CA TRP A 216 -13.87 7.72 -19.03
C TRP A 216 -13.26 6.95 -17.87
N GLY A 217 -12.59 7.66 -16.97
CA GLY A 217 -11.83 7.13 -15.86
C GLY A 217 -12.65 6.89 -14.59
N ARG A 218 -12.10 6.08 -13.68
CA ARG A 218 -12.54 6.02 -12.27
C ARG A 218 -11.90 7.16 -11.47
N TRP A 219 -10.70 7.57 -11.85
CA TRP A 219 -9.86 8.57 -11.23
C TRP A 219 -9.51 9.66 -12.25
N LEU A 220 -9.08 10.80 -11.74
CA LEU A 220 -8.51 11.85 -12.58
C LEU A 220 -7.36 11.36 -13.48
N GLU A 221 -6.54 10.42 -13.00
CA GLU A 221 -5.38 9.91 -13.73
C GLU A 221 -5.71 8.89 -14.81
N ASP A 222 -6.81 8.14 -14.71
CA ASP A 222 -7.23 7.17 -15.73
C ASP A 222 -8.36 7.71 -16.65
N GLU A 223 -8.72 9.00 -16.51
CA GLU A 223 -9.56 9.72 -17.46
C GLU A 223 -8.88 9.83 -18.84
N VAL A 224 -7.55 9.89 -18.88
CA VAL A 224 -6.78 9.85 -20.13
C VAL A 224 -6.66 8.39 -20.59
N PRO A 225 -7.19 8.03 -21.77
CA PRO A 225 -7.33 6.63 -22.18
C PRO A 225 -5.97 6.01 -22.52
N SER A 226 -5.46 5.12 -21.66
CA SER A 226 -4.27 4.32 -21.97
C SER A 226 -4.54 3.32 -23.11
N PHE A 227 -3.48 2.89 -23.82
CA PHE A 227 -3.48 1.98 -24.97
C PHE A 227 -4.17 2.47 -26.26
N LEU A 228 -5.20 3.32 -26.19
CA LEU A 228 -5.83 3.89 -27.39
C LEU A 228 -4.88 4.76 -28.23
N PRO A 229 -3.95 5.56 -27.64
CA PRO A 229 -2.95 6.29 -28.40
C PRO A 229 -2.00 5.35 -29.16
N GLU A 230 -1.59 4.24 -28.54
CA GLU A 230 -0.77 3.20 -29.20
C GLU A 230 -1.52 2.53 -30.35
N ALA A 231 -2.80 2.18 -30.13
CA ALA A 231 -3.66 1.62 -31.17
C ALA A 231 -3.80 2.58 -32.37
N TYR A 232 -4.01 3.87 -32.11
CA TYR A 232 -4.07 4.91 -33.14
C TYR A 232 -2.74 4.98 -33.92
N ASP A 233 -1.61 5.05 -33.22
CA ASP A 233 -0.29 5.13 -33.83
C ASP A 233 0.00 3.97 -34.79
N LEU A 234 -0.34 2.74 -34.37
CA LEU A 234 -0.12 1.53 -35.17
C LEU A 234 -0.94 1.50 -36.47
N ILE A 235 -2.13 2.10 -36.48
CA ILE A 235 -3.03 2.07 -37.65
C ILE A 235 -3.05 3.36 -38.44
N ALA A 236 -2.41 4.43 -37.96
CA ALA A 236 -2.48 5.74 -38.58
C ALA A 236 -1.98 5.72 -40.04
N GLY A 237 -1.06 4.82 -40.42
CA GLY A 237 -0.62 4.68 -41.81
C GLY A 237 -1.54 3.83 -42.73
N SER A 238 -2.64 3.28 -42.23
CA SER A 238 -3.39 2.20 -42.91
C SER A 238 -4.40 2.63 -43.98
N GLY A 239 -4.79 3.91 -44.02
CA GLY A 239 -5.91 4.38 -44.85
C GLY A 239 -7.32 4.08 -44.27
N ALA A 240 -7.42 3.31 -43.19
CA ALA A 240 -8.70 2.90 -42.60
C ALA A 240 -9.47 4.08 -42.00
N LEU A 241 -8.77 5.05 -41.41
CA LEU A 241 -9.36 6.26 -40.85
C LEU A 241 -9.93 7.15 -41.96
N GLU A 242 -9.21 7.32 -43.06
CA GLU A 242 -9.66 8.09 -44.23
C GLU A 242 -10.88 7.44 -44.90
N GLN A 243 -10.91 6.10 -44.95
CA GLN A 243 -12.07 5.36 -45.41
C GLN A 243 -13.28 5.63 -44.52
N LEU A 244 -13.13 5.52 -43.19
CA LEU A 244 -14.19 5.84 -42.25
C LEU A 244 -14.66 7.28 -42.38
N SER A 245 -13.75 8.22 -42.59
CA SER A 245 -14.09 9.62 -42.78
C SER A 245 -15.05 9.82 -43.96
N ARG A 246 -14.76 9.16 -45.09
CA ARG A 246 -15.64 9.19 -46.28
C ARG A 246 -16.98 8.51 -46.04
N GLU A 247 -16.98 7.35 -45.40
CA GLU A 247 -18.20 6.57 -45.14
C GLU A 247 -19.17 7.26 -44.16
N ARG A 248 -18.62 7.98 -43.18
CA ARG A 248 -19.39 8.59 -42.08
C ARG A 248 -19.61 10.10 -42.27
N GLY A 249 -18.94 10.73 -43.24
CA GLY A 249 -19.03 12.17 -43.47
C GLY A 249 -18.46 13.00 -42.31
N ILE A 250 -17.48 12.47 -41.57
CA ILE A 250 -16.83 13.12 -40.43
C ILE A 250 -15.31 13.02 -40.60
N ASP A 251 -14.53 13.91 -40.00
CA ASP A 251 -13.09 13.73 -39.92
C ASP A 251 -12.75 12.79 -38.75
N ALA A 252 -12.50 11.51 -39.05
CA ALA A 252 -12.22 10.51 -38.05
C ALA A 252 -10.94 10.81 -37.25
N ARG A 253 -9.90 11.38 -37.89
CA ARG A 253 -8.65 11.75 -37.20
C ARG A 253 -8.88 12.89 -36.25
N GLN A 254 -9.58 13.94 -36.72
CA GLN A 254 -9.90 15.08 -35.89
C GLN A 254 -10.77 14.69 -34.69
N ALA A 255 -11.80 13.85 -34.90
CA ALA A 255 -12.66 13.38 -33.81
C ALA A 255 -11.87 12.61 -32.74
N ILE A 256 -10.96 11.72 -33.13
CA ILE A 256 -10.10 10.97 -32.20
C ILE A 256 -9.12 11.92 -31.49
N ALA A 257 -8.53 12.87 -32.20
CA ALA A 257 -7.63 13.87 -31.62
C ALA A 257 -8.36 14.77 -30.60
N ASP A 258 -9.59 15.19 -30.91
CA ASP A 258 -10.43 16.00 -30.02
C ASP A 258 -10.81 15.24 -28.76
N PHE A 259 -11.14 13.95 -28.87
CA PHE A 259 -11.37 13.08 -27.73
C PHE A 259 -10.13 13.01 -26.82
N PHE A 260 -8.96 12.70 -27.37
CA PHE A 260 -7.71 12.67 -26.59
C PHE A 260 -7.44 14.03 -25.93
N LYS A 261 -7.52 15.13 -26.69
CA LYS A 261 -7.31 16.49 -26.16
C LYS A 261 -8.32 16.87 -25.07
N ALA A 262 -9.57 16.44 -25.18
CA ALA A 262 -10.60 16.72 -24.16
C ALA A 262 -10.28 16.03 -22.82
N THR A 263 -9.80 14.79 -22.85
CA THR A 263 -9.40 14.06 -21.62
C THR A 263 -8.19 14.74 -20.95
N ILE A 264 -7.21 15.19 -21.75
CA ILE A 264 -6.05 15.95 -21.25
C ILE A 264 -6.49 17.31 -20.71
N ALA A 265 -7.36 18.03 -21.41
CA ALA A 265 -7.85 19.34 -20.98
C ALA A 265 -8.51 19.26 -19.60
N HIS A 266 -9.34 18.24 -19.36
CA HIS A 266 -9.88 17.99 -18.03
C HIS A 266 -8.76 17.73 -17.01
N ARG A 267 -7.79 16.86 -17.31
CA ARG A 267 -6.67 16.56 -16.41
C ARG A 267 -5.90 17.82 -15.98
N LEU A 268 -5.71 18.76 -16.91
CA LEU A 268 -5.01 20.03 -16.67
C LEU A 268 -5.82 21.06 -15.87
N THR A 269 -7.14 20.86 -15.66
CA THR A 269 -7.94 21.75 -14.80
C THR A 269 -7.57 21.66 -13.32
N PHE A 270 -6.88 20.60 -12.90
CA PHE A 270 -6.38 20.43 -11.53
C PHE A 270 -5.02 21.09 -11.28
N GLY A 271 -4.48 21.78 -12.29
CA GLY A 271 -3.18 22.44 -12.29
C GLY A 271 -2.56 22.34 -13.68
N ALA A 272 -2.20 23.49 -14.27
CA ALA A 272 -1.55 23.51 -15.57
C ALA A 272 -0.12 22.95 -15.50
N GLU A 273 0.58 23.18 -14.37
CA GLU A 273 1.89 22.61 -14.11
C GLU A 273 1.78 21.37 -13.20
N PRO A 274 2.59 20.32 -13.44
CA PRO A 274 2.53 19.07 -12.70
C PRO A 274 3.14 19.22 -11.30
N THR A 275 2.48 19.98 -10.44
CA THR A 275 2.84 20.27 -9.06
C THR A 275 1.69 19.90 -8.12
N GLY A 276 1.98 19.49 -6.89
CA GLY A 276 0.91 19.18 -5.91
C GLY A 276 0.09 17.95 -6.30
N ARG A 277 -1.23 18.10 -6.50
CA ARG A 277 -2.19 16.99 -6.75
C ARG A 277 -1.95 16.20 -8.04
N HIS A 278 -1.01 16.62 -8.87
CA HIS A 278 -0.56 15.83 -10.01
C HIS A 278 0.41 14.71 -9.61
N LEU A 279 1.13 14.88 -8.51
CA LEU A 279 2.18 13.97 -8.04
C LEU A 279 1.53 12.93 -7.13
N THR A 280 1.02 11.87 -7.74
CA THR A 280 0.33 10.77 -7.06
C THR A 280 1.01 9.45 -7.39
N ASN A 281 0.64 8.39 -6.67
CA ASN A 281 1.06 7.02 -6.95
C ASN A 281 0.42 6.41 -8.23
N MET A 282 -0.27 7.23 -9.04
CA MET A 282 -0.95 6.83 -10.27
C MET A 282 -0.20 7.38 -11.50
N TYR A 283 0.27 6.47 -12.36
CA TYR A 283 1.22 6.80 -13.45
C TYR A 283 0.61 6.72 -14.87
N ASN A 284 -0.55 6.07 -15.04
CA ASN A 284 -1.13 5.79 -16.36
C ASN A 284 -1.44 7.07 -17.15
N GLY A 285 -1.99 8.09 -16.49
CA GLY A 285 -2.32 9.37 -17.12
C GLY A 285 -1.10 10.07 -17.75
N PRO A 286 -0.03 10.34 -16.98
CA PRO A 286 1.19 10.93 -17.53
C PRO A 286 1.80 10.17 -18.72
N ALA A 287 1.84 8.83 -18.67
CA ALA A 287 2.31 8.03 -19.81
C ALA A 287 1.42 8.24 -21.05
N ALA A 288 0.11 8.16 -20.89
CA ALA A 288 -0.83 8.36 -21.98
C ALA A 288 -0.77 9.78 -22.55
N ILE A 289 -0.58 10.81 -21.71
CA ILE A 289 -0.38 12.21 -22.15
C ILE A 289 0.87 12.34 -23.02
N ALA A 290 1.99 11.70 -22.63
CA ALA A 290 3.21 11.69 -23.45
C ALA A 290 2.98 11.02 -24.80
N GLN A 291 2.32 9.85 -24.80
CA GLN A 291 2.01 9.10 -26.02
C GLN A 291 1.06 9.90 -26.95
N ILE A 292 0.02 10.53 -26.41
CA ILE A 292 -0.88 11.41 -27.18
C ILE A 292 -0.11 12.60 -27.75
N GLY A 293 0.74 13.25 -26.94
CA GLY A 293 1.59 14.35 -27.39
C GLY A 293 2.45 13.96 -28.59
N TRP A 294 3.11 12.81 -28.52
CA TRP A 294 3.98 12.35 -29.60
C TRP A 294 3.18 11.96 -30.86
N THR A 295 2.11 11.18 -30.70
CA THR A 295 1.28 10.70 -31.81
C THR A 295 0.51 11.81 -32.54
N LEU A 296 0.11 12.87 -31.84
CA LEU A 296 -0.59 14.01 -32.44
C LEU A 296 0.35 15.13 -32.91
N GLY A 297 1.67 15.02 -32.64
CA GLY A 297 2.63 16.08 -32.95
C GLY A 297 2.48 17.32 -32.07
N GLU A 298 2.07 17.13 -30.81
CA GLU A 298 1.79 18.16 -29.80
C GLU A 298 2.88 18.12 -28.69
N PRO A 299 4.09 18.64 -28.96
CA PRO A 299 5.25 18.53 -28.08
C PRO A 299 5.02 19.09 -26.66
N GLN A 300 4.11 20.07 -26.50
CA GLN A 300 3.78 20.61 -25.18
C GLN A 300 3.24 19.57 -24.19
N TYR A 301 2.57 18.51 -24.66
CA TYR A 301 2.08 17.44 -23.80
C TYR A 301 3.20 16.47 -23.39
N VAL A 302 4.16 16.23 -24.29
CA VAL A 302 5.37 15.46 -23.97
C VAL A 302 6.19 16.18 -22.91
N HIS A 303 6.39 17.50 -23.07
CA HIS A 303 7.06 18.35 -22.10
C HIS A 303 6.36 18.38 -20.74
N TRP A 304 5.02 18.41 -20.73
CA TRP A 304 4.26 18.33 -19.48
C TRP A 304 4.52 17.01 -18.73
N ALA A 305 4.46 15.87 -19.43
CA ALA A 305 4.72 14.57 -18.85
C ALA A 305 6.19 14.41 -18.40
N TRP A 306 7.13 14.98 -19.14
CA TRP A 306 8.53 15.05 -18.75
C TRP A 306 8.73 15.81 -17.43
N ARG A 307 8.16 17.01 -17.31
CA ARG A 307 8.20 17.79 -16.06
C ARG A 307 7.55 17.05 -14.90
N TRP A 308 6.47 16.32 -15.16
CA TRP A 308 5.85 15.46 -14.14
C TRP A 308 6.83 14.42 -13.59
N CYS A 309 7.57 13.72 -14.46
CA CYS A 309 8.60 12.76 -14.03
C CYS A 309 9.69 13.42 -13.19
N GLN A 310 10.19 14.58 -13.62
CA GLN A 310 11.23 15.31 -12.89
C GLN A 310 10.75 15.74 -11.50
N ASN A 311 9.52 16.24 -11.40
CA ASN A 311 8.93 16.65 -10.13
C ASN A 311 8.64 15.47 -9.20
N MET A 312 8.21 14.32 -9.75
CA MET A 312 8.05 13.08 -8.98
C MET A 312 9.36 12.66 -8.32
N LEU A 313 10.46 12.62 -9.08
CA LEU A 313 11.78 12.29 -8.54
C LEU A 313 12.26 13.30 -7.50
N ALA A 314 12.01 14.59 -7.74
CA ALA A 314 12.50 15.66 -6.87
C ALA A 314 11.72 15.80 -5.54
N THR A 315 10.45 15.42 -5.50
CA THR A 315 9.56 15.76 -4.38
C THR A 315 8.74 14.61 -3.82
N GLY A 316 8.56 13.51 -4.55
CA GLY A 316 7.73 12.38 -4.12
C GLY A 316 8.48 11.27 -3.37
N TYR A 317 9.81 11.25 -3.47
CA TYR A 317 10.66 10.26 -2.81
C TYR A 317 11.38 10.87 -1.62
N THR A 318 11.55 10.06 -0.57
CA THR A 318 12.47 10.40 0.51
C THR A 318 13.91 10.37 -0.02
N ARG A 319 14.83 11.02 0.70
CA ARG A 319 16.25 11.09 0.33
C ARG A 319 16.91 9.70 0.17
N ASP A 320 16.31 8.66 0.74
CA ASP A 320 16.78 7.28 0.70
C ASP A 320 16.27 6.53 -0.55
N GLY A 321 15.50 7.21 -1.41
CA GLY A 321 14.89 6.64 -2.60
C GLY A 321 13.55 5.93 -2.34
N MET A 322 12.99 6.01 -1.13
CA MET A 322 11.71 5.38 -0.82
C MET A 322 10.55 6.30 -1.23
N TRP A 323 9.58 5.80 -1.99
CA TRP A 323 8.27 6.46 -2.09
C TRP A 323 7.63 6.53 -0.70
N GLN A 324 7.22 7.73 -0.34
CA GLN A 324 6.85 8.10 1.03
C GLN A 324 5.61 7.39 1.62
N GLU A 325 4.72 6.84 0.79
CA GLU A 325 3.44 6.27 1.25
C GLU A 325 3.57 4.89 1.92
N SER A 326 4.21 3.91 1.26
CA SER A 326 4.39 2.54 1.77
C SER A 326 5.27 1.73 0.81
N ALA A 327 5.68 0.51 1.19
CA ALA A 327 6.45 -0.35 0.28
C ALA A 327 5.62 -0.85 -0.93
N SER A 328 4.31 -1.08 -0.74
CA SER A 328 3.44 -1.45 -1.87
C SER A 328 3.25 -0.31 -2.85
N TYR A 329 3.02 0.90 -2.32
CA TYR A 329 2.85 2.07 -3.17
C TYR A 329 4.17 2.55 -3.74
N HIS A 330 5.30 2.24 -3.10
CA HIS A 330 6.61 2.37 -3.72
C HIS A 330 6.68 1.55 -5.01
N GLU A 331 6.45 0.23 -4.96
CA GLU A 331 6.58 -0.59 -6.16
C GLU A 331 5.63 -0.12 -7.27
N GLN A 332 4.38 0.21 -6.93
CA GLN A 332 3.41 0.75 -7.88
C GLN A 332 3.90 2.04 -8.53
N THR A 333 4.39 2.98 -7.72
CA THR A 333 4.78 4.31 -8.19
C THR A 333 6.09 4.28 -8.95
N THR A 334 7.10 3.59 -8.44
CA THR A 334 8.44 3.55 -9.04
C THR A 334 8.43 2.65 -10.28
N GLY A 335 7.70 1.54 -10.26
CA GLY A 335 7.45 0.72 -11.46
C GLY A 335 6.67 1.50 -12.53
N GLY A 336 5.64 2.23 -12.12
CA GLY A 336 4.86 3.10 -12.98
C GLY A 336 5.64 4.25 -13.60
N LEU A 337 6.48 4.92 -12.80
CA LEU A 337 7.36 5.98 -13.24
C LEU A 337 8.34 5.47 -14.31
N ARG A 338 8.85 4.23 -14.17
CA ARG A 338 9.66 3.58 -15.22
C ARG A 338 8.88 3.42 -16.52
N VAL A 339 7.59 3.06 -16.48
CA VAL A 339 6.74 2.99 -17.69
C VAL A 339 6.60 4.36 -18.35
N VAL A 340 6.35 5.41 -17.57
CA VAL A 340 6.29 6.79 -18.11
C VAL A 340 7.65 7.17 -18.72
N MET A 341 8.75 6.80 -18.06
CA MET A 341 10.11 7.06 -18.55
C MET A 341 10.42 6.36 -19.87
N GLU A 342 9.98 5.11 -20.01
CA GLU A 342 10.12 4.35 -21.25
C GLU A 342 9.28 4.95 -22.39
N ALA A 343 8.13 5.58 -22.09
CA ALA A 343 7.21 6.10 -23.10
C ALA A 343 7.78 7.23 -23.97
N PHE A 344 8.79 7.97 -23.48
CA PHE A 344 9.46 9.01 -24.26
C PHE A 344 10.84 8.58 -24.79
N LYS A 345 11.21 7.31 -24.65
CA LYS A 345 12.52 6.83 -25.11
C LYS A 345 12.72 7.13 -26.60
N GLY A 346 13.79 7.83 -26.95
CA GLY A 346 14.09 8.22 -28.34
C GLY A 346 13.30 9.42 -28.87
N TYR A 347 12.43 10.05 -28.07
CA TYR A 347 11.74 11.27 -28.46
C TYR A 347 12.73 12.43 -28.65
N SER A 348 12.52 13.23 -29.70
CA SER A 348 13.18 14.51 -29.94
C SER A 348 12.15 15.56 -30.30
N ASP A 349 12.32 16.77 -29.77
CA ASP A 349 11.44 17.88 -30.13
C ASP A 349 11.49 18.19 -31.63
N PRO A 350 10.33 18.41 -32.26
CA PRO A 350 10.27 18.68 -33.69
C PRO A 350 11.05 19.95 -34.05
N PRO A 351 11.60 20.04 -35.27
CA PRO A 351 12.33 21.22 -35.72
C PRO A 351 11.48 22.49 -35.55
N GLY A 352 12.07 23.53 -34.95
CA GLY A 352 11.42 24.82 -34.72
C GLY A 352 10.58 24.93 -33.44
N TYR A 353 10.30 23.81 -32.75
CA TYR A 353 9.65 23.88 -31.44
C TYR A 353 10.58 24.51 -30.39
N ARG A 354 10.00 25.36 -29.55
CA ARG A 354 10.65 26.00 -28.40
C ARG A 354 9.75 25.83 -27.19
N ALA A 355 10.21 25.06 -26.19
CA ALA A 355 9.46 24.92 -24.95
C ALA A 355 9.41 26.27 -24.20
N PRO A 356 8.33 26.58 -23.48
CA PRO A 356 8.22 27.82 -22.70
C PRO A 356 9.31 28.01 -21.65
N ASP A 357 9.82 26.92 -21.08
CA ASP A 357 10.90 26.90 -20.09
C ASP A 357 12.31 26.89 -20.71
N GLY A 358 12.40 26.96 -22.04
CA GLY A 358 13.65 26.92 -22.80
C GLY A 358 14.29 25.53 -22.88
N THR A 359 13.68 24.49 -22.31
CA THR A 359 14.19 23.13 -22.42
C THR A 359 14.01 22.59 -23.84
N ARG A 360 14.91 21.69 -24.23
CA ARG A 360 14.80 20.93 -25.48
C ARG A 360 15.05 19.47 -25.15
N LEU A 361 14.14 18.61 -25.56
CA LEU A 361 14.29 17.17 -25.48
C LEU A 361 14.90 16.65 -26.78
N ASP A 362 15.97 15.87 -26.67
CA ASP A 362 16.64 15.26 -27.82
C ASP A 362 17.08 13.83 -27.49
N LYS A 363 16.56 12.85 -28.24
CA LYS A 363 16.85 11.41 -28.11
C LYS A 363 16.81 10.93 -26.65
N VAL A 364 15.74 11.25 -25.94
CA VAL A 364 15.63 11.06 -24.48
C VAL A 364 15.84 9.57 -24.08
N ASP A 365 16.62 9.31 -23.02
CA ASP A 365 16.70 8.00 -22.34
C ASP A 365 16.73 8.20 -20.81
N ALA A 366 15.57 8.49 -20.20
CA ALA A 366 15.52 8.88 -18.78
C ALA A 366 16.00 7.82 -17.80
N GLU A 367 15.94 6.54 -18.16
CA GLU A 367 16.42 5.49 -17.26
C GLU A 367 17.95 5.51 -17.18
N ALA A 368 18.63 5.72 -18.32
CA ALA A 368 20.07 5.93 -18.35
C ALA A 368 20.49 7.20 -17.61
N ASP A 369 19.65 8.25 -17.70
CA ASP A 369 19.97 9.59 -17.24
C ASP A 369 19.68 9.86 -15.75
N SER A 370 19.07 8.91 -15.01
CA SER A 370 18.69 9.08 -13.59
C SER A 370 19.34 8.06 -12.63
N PRO A 371 20.51 8.37 -12.03
CA PRO A 371 21.11 7.53 -10.98
C PRO A 371 20.22 7.35 -9.74
N PHE A 372 19.43 8.37 -9.40
CA PHE A 372 18.50 8.32 -8.28
C PHE A 372 17.40 7.26 -8.51
N MET A 373 16.92 7.11 -9.74
CA MET A 373 15.92 6.10 -10.08
C MET A 373 16.42 4.68 -9.81
N LYS A 374 17.70 4.41 -10.07
CA LYS A 374 18.32 3.10 -9.76
C LYS A 374 18.35 2.82 -8.26
N ALA A 375 18.65 3.83 -7.44
CA ALA A 375 18.58 3.71 -5.99
C ALA A 375 17.13 3.46 -5.53
N ALA A 376 16.18 4.25 -6.04
CA ALA A 376 14.76 4.13 -5.70
C ALA A 376 14.23 2.71 -5.96
N MET A 377 14.51 2.12 -7.13
CA MET A 377 14.13 0.73 -7.48
C MET A 377 14.53 -0.34 -6.46
N THR A 378 15.51 -0.06 -5.61
CA THR A 378 16.02 -1.02 -4.63
C THR A 378 15.74 -0.67 -3.17
N ALA A 379 15.25 0.54 -2.88
CA ALA A 379 15.20 1.09 -1.52
C ALA A 379 14.42 0.21 -0.51
N PRO A 380 13.19 -0.27 -0.78
CA PRO A 380 12.41 -1.04 0.19
C PRO A 380 13.09 -2.34 0.63
N TRP A 381 13.90 -2.93 -0.25
CA TRP A 381 14.50 -4.25 -0.03
C TRP A 381 15.66 -4.23 0.96
N SER A 382 16.22 -3.04 1.25
CA SER A 382 17.28 -2.90 2.25
C SER A 382 16.83 -3.36 3.64
N VAL A 383 15.57 -3.11 3.99
CA VAL A 383 14.92 -3.43 5.27
C VAL A 383 13.91 -4.58 5.15
N SER A 384 13.96 -5.38 4.09
CA SER A 384 13.10 -6.55 3.94
C SER A 384 13.38 -7.61 5.01
N HIS A 385 12.36 -8.40 5.32
CA HIS A 385 12.48 -9.60 6.11
C HIS A 385 13.46 -10.60 5.47
N PRO A 386 14.02 -11.54 6.25
CA PRO A 386 14.97 -12.55 5.76
C PRO A 386 14.39 -13.45 4.67
N ASP A 387 13.09 -13.71 4.68
CA ASP A 387 12.41 -14.51 3.67
C ASP A 387 12.19 -13.77 2.33
N GLY A 388 12.64 -12.52 2.26
CA GLY A 388 12.54 -11.62 1.12
C GLY A 388 11.28 -10.79 1.06
N SER A 389 10.33 -10.94 1.99
CA SER A 389 9.14 -10.08 2.07
C SER A 389 9.52 -8.68 2.54
N VAL A 390 8.87 -7.64 2.02
CA VAL A 390 8.98 -6.31 2.65
C VAL A 390 8.31 -6.31 4.02
N HIS A 391 8.81 -5.47 4.94
CA HIS A 391 8.11 -5.19 6.19
C HIS A 391 6.81 -4.44 5.85
N PRO A 392 5.63 -4.96 6.22
CA PRO A 392 4.36 -4.43 5.72
C PRO A 392 3.83 -3.29 6.58
N ALA A 393 4.65 -2.27 6.82
CA ALA A 393 4.19 -1.05 7.45
C ALA A 393 3.28 -0.25 6.52
N HIS A 394 2.38 0.53 7.11
CA HIS A 394 1.34 1.29 6.41
C HIS A 394 0.44 0.41 5.53
N ASP A 395 -0.26 0.99 4.55
CA ASP A 395 -0.99 0.22 3.53
C ASP A 395 0.02 -0.51 2.60
N THR A 396 0.64 -1.58 3.12
CA THR A 396 1.48 -2.52 2.38
C THR A 396 0.86 -3.92 2.41
N TRP A 397 0.61 -4.51 1.25
CA TRP A 397 0.14 -5.90 1.19
C TRP A 397 1.28 -6.89 1.46
N TRP A 398 1.10 -7.75 2.46
CA TRP A 398 2.09 -8.73 2.87
C TRP A 398 2.44 -9.78 1.81
N MET A 399 1.49 -10.16 0.94
CA MET A 399 1.71 -11.21 -0.08
C MET A 399 2.46 -10.72 -1.32
N HIS A 400 2.46 -9.42 -1.56
CA HIS A 400 2.68 -8.87 -2.89
C HIS A 400 4.16 -8.68 -3.26
N HIS A 401 5.06 -8.71 -2.28
CA HIS A 401 6.41 -8.16 -2.42
C HIS A 401 7.46 -9.09 -1.85
N ARG A 402 7.93 -10.06 -2.65
CA ARG A 402 8.92 -11.03 -2.20
C ARG A 402 10.09 -11.13 -3.18
N ARG A 403 11.28 -10.74 -2.71
CA ARG A 403 12.55 -11.12 -3.36
C ARG A 403 12.96 -12.53 -2.91
N PRO A 404 13.95 -13.15 -3.57
CA PRO A 404 14.57 -14.37 -3.04
C PRO A 404 15.01 -14.16 -1.59
N ALA A 405 14.87 -15.21 -0.78
CA ALA A 405 15.31 -15.18 0.62
C ALA A 405 16.80 -14.81 0.72
N ARG A 406 17.13 -14.03 1.74
CA ARG A 406 18.49 -13.54 1.99
C ARG A 406 19.31 -14.64 2.65
N ALA A 407 20.54 -14.86 2.21
CA ALA A 407 21.44 -15.82 2.86
C ALA A 407 21.87 -15.38 4.27
N PHE A 408 21.97 -14.06 4.48
CA PHE A 408 22.35 -13.46 5.76
C PHE A 408 21.58 -12.16 6.00
N THR A 409 21.50 -11.78 7.27
CA THR A 409 20.85 -10.55 7.72
C THR A 409 21.85 -9.65 8.43
N ARG A 410 21.79 -8.36 8.15
CA ARG A 410 22.53 -7.29 8.84
C ARG A 410 21.60 -6.13 9.15
N SER A 411 21.98 -5.29 10.09
CA SER A 411 21.26 -4.06 10.37
C SER A 411 21.21 -3.14 9.14
N ALA A 412 20.04 -2.54 8.89
CA ALA A 412 19.81 -1.58 7.82
C ALA A 412 18.86 -0.47 8.29
N ILE A 413 18.88 0.68 7.61
CA ILE A 413 18.01 1.82 7.93
C ILE A 413 17.62 2.59 6.66
N LEU A 414 16.37 3.03 6.62
CA LEU A 414 15.83 4.02 5.69
C LEU A 414 15.43 5.25 6.53
N PRO A 415 16.37 6.18 6.81
CA PRO A 415 16.16 7.23 7.81
C PRO A 415 15.27 8.37 7.33
N GLY A 416 15.14 8.58 6.01
CA GLY A 416 14.19 9.52 5.41
C GLY A 416 12.78 8.94 5.30
N TRP A 417 12.62 7.63 5.10
CA TRP A 417 11.32 6.97 5.26
C TRP A 417 10.92 6.86 6.72
N GLY A 418 11.87 6.61 7.62
CA GLY A 418 11.61 6.42 9.05
C GLY A 418 11.46 4.94 9.41
N HIS A 419 12.43 4.11 9.03
CA HIS A 419 12.41 2.68 9.38
C HIS A 419 13.82 2.15 9.61
N ALA A 420 14.03 1.42 10.71
CA ALA A 420 15.28 0.74 11.03
C ALA A 420 15.03 -0.74 11.29
N ALA A 421 15.90 -1.60 10.76
CA ALA A 421 15.95 -3.02 11.06
C ALA A 421 17.30 -3.33 11.72
N LEU A 422 17.29 -3.77 12.98
CA LEU A 422 18.44 -4.30 13.69
C LEU A 422 18.57 -5.77 13.35
N GLY A 423 19.64 -6.19 12.68
CA GLY A 423 19.68 -7.48 12.00
C GLY A 423 20.97 -8.26 12.21
N ARG A 424 20.86 -9.58 12.35
CA ARG A 424 22.00 -10.51 12.43
C ARG A 424 21.66 -11.91 11.94
N GLY A 425 22.70 -12.73 11.81
CA GLY A 425 22.59 -14.18 11.60
C GLY A 425 22.53 -14.60 10.13
N GLU A 426 22.62 -15.90 9.92
CA GLU A 426 22.61 -16.58 8.62
C GLU A 426 21.63 -17.76 8.66
N GLY A 427 21.03 -18.10 7.51
CA GLY A 427 20.05 -19.18 7.40
C GLY A 427 18.94 -19.10 8.45
N ASP A 428 18.67 -20.21 9.14
CA ASP A 428 17.58 -20.32 10.13
C ASP A 428 17.83 -19.49 11.41
N HIS A 429 19.04 -18.96 11.59
CA HIS A 429 19.43 -18.12 12.73
C HIS A 429 19.30 -16.62 12.44
N GLN A 430 18.77 -16.24 11.27
CA GLN A 430 18.48 -14.85 10.95
C GLN A 430 17.45 -14.26 11.94
N MET A 431 17.76 -13.07 12.44
CA MET A 431 16.89 -12.29 13.32
C MET A 431 16.87 -10.83 12.89
N GLN A 432 15.70 -10.20 12.98
CA GLN A 432 15.52 -8.75 12.85
C GLN A 432 14.57 -8.19 13.91
N ALA A 433 14.95 -7.07 14.52
CA ALA A 433 14.04 -6.22 15.28
C ALA A 433 13.82 -4.91 14.50
N HIS A 434 12.56 -4.57 14.23
CA HIS A 434 12.18 -3.42 13.43
C HIS A 434 11.67 -2.30 14.32
N LEU A 435 12.10 -1.06 14.05
CA LEU A 435 11.53 0.15 14.61
C LEU A 435 11.05 1.05 13.45
N HIS A 436 9.74 1.28 13.41
CA HIS A 436 9.12 2.16 12.44
C HIS A 436 8.75 3.51 13.07
N PHE A 437 9.05 4.62 12.40
CA PHE A 437 8.91 5.99 12.89
C PHE A 437 8.71 6.98 11.73
N SER A 438 8.08 6.51 10.65
CA SER A 438 7.75 7.27 9.44
C SER A 438 6.58 8.22 9.66
N GLY A 439 6.28 9.04 8.64
CA GLY A 439 5.13 9.91 8.61
C GLY A 439 4.09 9.60 7.56
N GLY A 440 3.03 10.40 7.58
CA GLY A 440 1.88 10.28 6.70
C GLY A 440 1.99 11.10 5.43
N TRP A 441 1.74 10.43 4.30
CA TRP A 441 1.81 10.99 2.96
C TRP A 441 0.70 10.46 2.04
N GLY A 442 -0.38 9.94 2.62
CA GLY A 442 -1.33 9.07 1.96
C GLY A 442 -1.00 7.61 2.28
N HIS A 443 -2.03 6.78 2.48
CA HIS A 443 -1.87 5.34 2.73
C HIS A 443 -1.11 4.98 4.01
N GLU A 444 -0.95 5.93 4.93
CA GLU A 444 -0.29 5.71 6.21
C GLU A 444 -1.17 5.02 7.25
N HIS A 445 -0.50 4.42 8.24
CA HIS A 445 -1.10 3.99 9.50
C HIS A 445 -0.72 4.97 10.62
N TYR A 446 -1.34 4.84 11.78
CA TYR A 446 -1.12 5.66 12.98
C TYR A 446 -0.17 4.96 13.94
N ASP A 447 1.02 4.60 13.44
CA ASP A 447 1.92 3.55 13.93
C ASP A 447 3.33 4.06 14.26
N THR A 448 3.46 5.34 14.63
CA THR A 448 4.77 5.91 15.01
C THR A 448 5.33 5.14 16.21
N LEU A 449 6.62 4.79 16.12
CA LEU A 449 7.36 3.95 17.07
C LEU A 449 6.89 2.49 17.12
N ASN A 450 6.27 1.96 16.05
CA ASN A 450 5.87 0.55 15.96
C ASN A 450 7.08 -0.40 15.97
N PHE A 451 6.87 -1.59 16.54
CA PHE A 451 7.84 -2.68 16.65
C PHE A 451 7.45 -3.89 15.80
N GLY A 452 8.46 -4.52 15.19
CA GLY A 452 8.33 -5.83 14.56
C GLY A 452 9.49 -6.74 14.96
N LEU A 453 9.24 -8.06 14.95
CA LEU A 453 10.24 -9.07 15.27
C LEU A 453 10.18 -10.21 14.27
N TRP A 454 11.30 -10.46 13.59
CA TRP A 454 11.52 -11.66 12.79
C TRP A 454 12.59 -12.53 13.45
N ALA A 455 12.29 -13.81 13.65
CA ALA A 455 13.28 -14.80 14.06
C ALA A 455 12.75 -16.23 13.79
N ARG A 456 13.62 -17.23 13.82
CA ARG A 456 13.24 -18.65 13.68
C ARG A 456 12.45 -18.93 12.39
N GLY A 457 12.86 -18.26 11.30
CA GLY A 457 12.25 -18.41 9.98
C GLY A 457 10.84 -17.82 9.84
N SER A 458 10.38 -16.99 10.78
CA SER A 458 9.04 -16.38 10.70
C SER A 458 8.96 -14.99 11.33
N GLU A 459 7.97 -14.21 10.92
CA GLU A 459 7.56 -12.98 11.59
C GLU A 459 6.80 -13.36 12.88
N LEU A 460 7.42 -13.05 14.02
CA LEU A 460 6.93 -13.41 15.36
C LEU A 460 6.07 -12.31 15.98
N ALA A 461 6.46 -11.05 15.83
CA ALA A 461 5.64 -9.87 16.14
C ALA A 461 5.51 -9.07 14.85
N ALA A 462 4.29 -8.94 14.36
CA ALA A 462 4.03 -8.42 13.02
C ALA A 462 3.59 -6.95 13.04
N ASP A 463 3.70 -6.26 11.91
CA ASP A 463 2.74 -5.21 11.56
C ASP A 463 1.48 -5.89 10.98
N LEU A 464 0.34 -5.22 10.81
CA LEU A 464 -0.81 -5.84 10.14
C LEU A 464 -0.73 -5.68 8.62
N GLY A 465 -0.19 -4.56 8.15
CA GLY A 465 -0.23 -4.16 6.75
C GLY A 465 -1.63 -3.88 6.23
N TYR A 466 -1.78 -3.93 4.91
CA TYR A 466 -2.98 -3.46 4.25
C TYR A 466 -4.08 -4.52 4.16
N THR A 467 -5.33 -4.05 4.24
CA THR A 467 -6.51 -4.78 3.81
C THR A 467 -7.53 -3.87 3.14
N ASN A 468 -8.22 -4.41 2.16
CA ASN A 468 -9.43 -3.82 1.60
C ASN A 468 -10.70 -4.46 2.17
N THR A 469 -10.70 -4.89 3.42
CA THR A 469 -11.91 -5.37 4.10
C THR A 469 -12.45 -4.31 5.06
N ARG A 470 -13.59 -4.60 5.70
CA ARG A 470 -14.13 -3.77 6.80
C ARG A 470 -13.17 -3.58 7.98
N LEU A 471 -12.09 -4.35 8.05
CA LEU A 471 -11.03 -4.20 9.05
C LEU A 471 -9.99 -3.13 8.68
N ARG A 472 -10.11 -2.42 7.56
CA ARG A 472 -9.15 -1.36 7.18
C ARG A 472 -9.04 -0.26 8.25
N GLY A 473 -10.15 0.10 8.88
CA GLY A 473 -10.15 1.06 9.99
C GLY A 473 -9.32 0.56 11.19
N TRP A 474 -9.40 -0.74 11.48
CA TRP A 474 -8.59 -1.39 12.52
C TRP A 474 -7.11 -1.42 12.14
N THR A 475 -6.75 -1.87 10.93
CA THR A 475 -5.34 -1.98 10.53
C THR A 475 -4.60 -0.66 10.52
N ALA A 476 -5.30 0.47 10.32
CA ALA A 476 -4.66 1.77 10.36
C ALA A 476 -4.51 2.34 11.78
N ASP A 477 -5.35 1.95 12.74
CA ASP A 477 -5.42 2.58 14.08
C ASP A 477 -4.19 2.28 14.97
N THR A 478 -3.85 3.18 15.89
CA THR A 478 -2.68 3.03 16.76
C THR A 478 -2.71 1.76 17.63
N LEU A 479 -3.87 1.38 18.17
CA LEU A 479 -3.96 0.21 19.07
C LEU A 479 -3.71 -1.12 18.35
N SER A 480 -3.84 -1.15 17.02
CA SER A 480 -3.60 -2.35 16.22
C SER A 480 -2.12 -2.60 15.92
N HIS A 481 -1.23 -1.72 16.37
CA HIS A 481 0.20 -1.81 16.20
C HIS A 481 0.91 -2.02 17.54
N ASN A 482 2.15 -2.50 17.49
CA ASN A 482 2.99 -2.69 18.67
C ASN A 482 3.60 -1.36 19.12
N THR A 483 2.79 -0.42 19.61
CA THR A 483 3.22 0.92 20.08
C THR A 483 2.39 1.38 21.28
N VAL A 484 2.50 2.65 21.69
CA VAL A 484 1.72 3.24 22.79
C VAL A 484 0.54 4.06 22.30
N VAL A 485 -0.60 3.90 22.96
CA VAL A 485 -1.77 4.78 22.88
C VAL A 485 -1.85 5.65 24.14
N VAL A 486 -2.02 6.97 23.98
CA VAL A 486 -2.15 7.93 25.09
C VAL A 486 -3.60 8.43 25.16
N ASP A 487 -4.23 8.38 26.33
CA ASP A 487 -5.61 8.81 26.58
C ASP A 487 -6.61 8.26 25.55
N LYS A 488 -6.41 6.99 25.13
CA LYS A 488 -7.20 6.32 24.09
C LYS A 488 -7.29 7.07 22.77
N THR A 489 -6.37 8.01 22.56
CA THR A 489 -6.34 8.87 21.40
C THR A 489 -5.45 8.21 20.37
N ARG A 490 -6.00 8.04 19.17
CA ARG A 490 -5.25 7.63 17.99
C ARG A 490 -4.18 8.68 17.68
N GLN A 491 -2.98 8.25 17.33
CA GLN A 491 -1.93 9.16 16.85
C GLN A 491 -2.44 10.00 15.67
N LEU A 492 -1.83 11.16 15.45
CA LEU A 492 -2.08 11.97 14.28
C LEU A 492 -1.12 11.58 13.15
N SER A 493 -1.65 11.58 11.93
CA SER A 493 -0.83 11.56 10.73
C SER A 493 -0.18 12.93 10.59
N HIS A 494 1.14 12.96 10.62
CA HIS A 494 1.98 14.12 10.33
C HIS A 494 3.03 13.69 9.31
N ARG A 495 3.56 14.59 8.49
CA ARG A 495 4.59 14.23 7.48
C ARG A 495 5.89 13.68 8.10
N THR A 496 6.15 14.08 9.35
CA THR A 496 7.33 13.70 10.15
C THR A 496 6.92 13.53 11.62
N PRO A 497 6.20 12.47 12.01
CA PRO A 497 5.75 12.27 13.39
C PRO A 497 6.88 11.65 14.23
N GLY A 498 7.84 10.96 13.59
CA GLY A 498 9.02 10.38 14.22
C GLY A 498 10.33 11.09 13.88
N SER A 499 11.34 10.90 14.73
CA SER A 499 12.70 11.44 14.53
C SER A 499 13.75 10.47 15.07
N LEU A 500 14.74 10.12 14.25
CA LEU A 500 15.84 9.25 14.65
C LEU A 500 16.73 9.96 15.69
N LEU A 501 16.88 9.36 16.87
CA LEU A 501 17.73 9.86 17.95
C LEU A 501 19.11 9.20 17.97
N ARG A 502 19.17 7.92 17.59
CA ARG A 502 20.40 7.12 17.58
C ARG A 502 20.25 5.91 16.66
N TYR A 503 21.31 5.56 15.95
CA TYR A 503 21.44 4.29 15.24
C TYR A 503 22.86 3.76 15.37
N VAL A 504 23.00 2.55 15.90
CA VAL A 504 24.24 1.80 16.02
C VAL A 504 24.00 0.46 15.29
N PRO A 505 24.46 0.32 14.04
CA PRO A 505 24.13 -0.86 13.23
C PRO A 505 24.80 -2.14 13.76
N ASP A 506 26.00 -2.01 14.33
CA ASP A 506 26.77 -3.08 14.94
C ASP A 506 27.91 -2.47 15.78
N LEU A 507 28.01 -2.88 17.04
CA LEU A 507 29.12 -2.60 17.94
C LEU A 507 29.37 -3.87 18.76
N ALA A 508 30.40 -4.63 18.38
CA ALA A 508 30.72 -5.93 18.96
C ALA A 508 29.53 -6.92 18.95
N GLY A 509 28.75 -6.93 17.85
CA GLY A 509 27.56 -7.77 17.68
C GLY A 509 26.28 -7.15 18.22
N VAL A 510 26.36 -6.15 19.10
CA VAL A 510 25.19 -5.42 19.61
C VAL A 510 24.76 -4.37 18.62
N SER A 511 23.46 -4.27 18.36
CA SER A 511 22.90 -3.20 17.54
C SER A 511 21.78 -2.48 18.28
N SER A 512 21.60 -1.19 18.02
CA SER A 512 20.66 -0.36 18.76
C SER A 512 20.08 0.76 17.90
N VAL A 513 18.80 1.06 18.09
CA VAL A 513 18.13 2.20 17.48
C VAL A 513 17.25 2.88 18.52
N ALA A 514 17.20 4.21 18.49
CA ALA A 514 16.25 4.99 19.26
C ALA A 514 15.61 6.05 18.39
N ALA A 515 14.30 6.26 18.56
CA ALA A 515 13.54 7.30 17.88
C ALA A 515 12.56 7.98 18.84
N ALA A 516 12.26 9.23 18.54
CA ALA A 516 11.24 10.06 19.19
C ALA A 516 9.99 10.12 18.32
N GLY A 517 8.83 10.36 18.92
CA GLY A 517 7.50 10.30 18.31
C GLY A 517 6.52 11.34 18.88
N GLU A 518 7.00 12.39 19.53
CA GLU A 518 6.17 13.40 20.21
C GLU A 518 5.19 14.08 19.24
N ALA A 519 5.59 14.26 17.98
CA ALA A 519 4.76 14.88 16.94
C ALA A 519 3.55 14.00 16.54
N ALA A 520 3.52 12.72 16.91
CA ALA A 520 2.34 11.86 16.77
C ALA A 520 1.21 12.24 17.74
N TYR A 521 1.53 12.94 18.84
CA TYR A 521 0.62 13.34 19.92
C TYR A 521 0.78 14.83 20.28
N PRO A 522 0.58 15.75 19.31
CA PRO A 522 0.89 17.15 19.54
C PRO A 522 0.05 17.71 20.69
N LYS A 523 0.73 18.39 21.63
CA LYS A 523 0.17 19.01 22.85
C LYS A 523 -0.33 18.01 23.91
N LEU A 524 -0.38 16.71 23.63
CA LEU A 524 -0.79 15.69 24.59
C LEU A 524 0.41 15.10 25.35
N VAL A 525 1.55 14.95 24.66
CA VAL A 525 2.79 14.42 25.24
C VAL A 525 3.92 15.44 25.15
N SER A 526 4.78 15.46 26.16
CA SER A 526 6.08 16.14 26.13
C SER A 526 7.23 15.19 25.80
N ARG A 527 6.99 13.88 25.90
CA ARG A 527 7.95 12.82 25.56
C ARG A 527 7.23 11.61 25.01
N CYS A 528 7.74 11.03 23.94
CA CYS A 528 7.31 9.75 23.39
C CYS A 528 8.49 9.15 22.63
N GLN A 529 9.22 8.22 23.25
CA GLN A 529 10.49 7.73 22.74
C GLN A 529 10.58 6.22 22.91
N ARG A 530 11.13 5.54 21.89
CA ARG A 530 11.40 4.11 21.94
C ARG A 530 12.84 3.80 21.60
N GLU A 531 13.43 2.90 22.36
CA GLU A 531 14.76 2.37 22.15
C GLU A 531 14.69 0.85 22.02
N LEU A 532 15.21 0.32 20.92
CA LEU A 532 15.42 -1.12 20.73
C LEU A 532 16.92 -1.41 20.74
N THR A 533 17.31 -2.48 21.41
CA THR A 533 18.68 -2.99 21.39
C THR A 533 18.67 -4.51 21.20
N LEU A 534 19.26 -4.99 20.12
CA LEU A 534 19.41 -6.41 19.83
C LEU A 534 20.77 -6.87 20.36
N ILE A 535 20.73 -7.85 21.27
CA ILE A 535 21.90 -8.32 22.04
C ILE A 535 22.11 -9.82 21.75
N PRO A 536 23.17 -10.19 21.00
CA PRO A 536 23.50 -11.59 20.76
C PRO A 536 23.98 -12.28 22.03
N LEU A 537 23.57 -13.53 22.24
CA LEU A 537 24.15 -14.42 23.26
C LEU A 537 25.19 -15.36 22.63
N ASN A 538 24.88 -15.90 21.46
CA ASN A 538 25.72 -16.82 20.70
C ASN A 538 25.37 -16.70 19.19
N GLU A 539 25.83 -17.63 18.36
CA GLU A 539 25.52 -17.63 16.92
C GLU A 539 24.01 -17.73 16.64
N SER A 540 23.28 -18.61 17.34
CA SER A 540 21.86 -18.87 17.13
C SER A 540 20.91 -17.92 17.85
N ASP A 541 21.31 -17.39 19.00
CA ASP A 541 20.40 -16.75 19.96
C ASP A 541 20.77 -15.30 20.24
N ALA A 542 19.73 -14.47 20.29
CA ALA A 542 19.78 -13.08 20.66
C ALA A 542 18.44 -12.69 21.29
N TYR A 543 18.44 -11.68 22.15
CA TYR A 543 17.23 -11.09 22.68
C TYR A 543 17.17 -9.60 22.35
N VAL A 544 15.98 -9.02 22.43
CA VAL A 544 15.75 -7.60 22.16
C VAL A 544 15.31 -6.91 23.44
N LEU A 545 16.08 -5.92 23.88
CA LEU A 545 15.64 -4.97 24.90
C LEU A 545 14.82 -3.87 24.23
N ASP A 546 13.60 -3.67 24.71
CA ASP A 546 12.68 -2.61 24.31
C ASP A 546 12.36 -1.71 25.50
N ILE A 547 12.66 -0.42 25.35
CA ILE A 547 12.35 0.60 26.35
C ILE A 547 11.52 1.69 25.69
N PHE A 548 10.29 1.87 26.18
CA PHE A 548 9.39 2.93 25.76
C PHE A 548 9.19 3.94 26.89
N ARG A 549 9.50 5.21 26.63
CA ARG A 549 9.36 6.32 27.58
C ARG A 549 8.30 7.29 27.08
N VAL A 550 7.29 7.57 27.89
CA VAL A 550 6.19 8.47 27.53
C VAL A 550 5.80 9.34 28.72
N THR A 551 5.68 10.64 28.46
CA THR A 551 5.28 11.64 29.45
C THR A 551 4.19 12.52 28.86
N GLY A 552 3.02 12.57 29.51
CA GLY A 552 1.84 13.24 29.00
C GLY A 552 0.56 12.50 29.37
N GLY A 553 -0.60 13.07 29.01
CA GLY A 553 -1.90 12.45 29.25
C GLY A 553 -2.13 11.92 30.67
N SER A 554 -3.10 11.03 30.83
CA SER A 554 -3.50 10.40 32.08
C SER A 554 -3.54 8.86 32.03
N THR A 555 -3.62 8.31 30.81
CA THR A 555 -3.65 6.87 30.53
C THR A 555 -2.63 6.54 29.44
N HIS A 556 -1.80 5.53 29.70
CA HIS A 556 -0.87 4.96 28.72
C HIS A 556 -1.19 3.48 28.51
N ASP A 557 -1.48 3.10 27.26
CA ASP A 557 -1.67 1.72 26.83
C ASP A 557 -0.52 1.32 25.91
N TRP A 558 0.43 0.53 26.41
CA TRP A 558 1.49 -0.06 25.57
C TRP A 558 1.00 -1.39 25.00
N ALA A 559 0.98 -1.53 23.68
CA ALA A 559 0.41 -2.68 22.98
C ALA A 559 1.50 -3.58 22.38
N LEU A 560 1.23 -4.89 22.38
CA LEU A 560 2.05 -5.91 21.75
C LEU A 560 1.17 -7.07 21.26
N HIS A 561 1.42 -7.55 20.05
CA HIS A 561 0.75 -8.71 19.48
C HIS A 561 1.73 -9.62 18.73
N GLY A 562 1.27 -10.84 18.48
CA GLY A 562 2.06 -11.86 17.80
C GLY A 562 2.03 -11.74 16.27
N SER A 563 2.23 -12.88 15.62
CA SER A 563 2.20 -12.99 14.16
C SER A 563 0.81 -12.77 13.61
N ALA A 564 0.74 -12.02 12.50
CA ALA A 564 -0.48 -11.86 11.72
C ALA A 564 -0.66 -12.96 10.66
N LEU A 565 0.34 -13.83 10.45
CA LEU A 565 0.32 -14.91 9.46
C LEU A 565 0.33 -16.31 10.06
N GLN A 566 0.99 -16.48 11.19
CA GLN A 566 1.05 -17.76 11.89
C GLN A 566 0.13 -17.73 13.11
N PRO A 567 -0.83 -18.64 13.24
CA PRO A 567 -1.65 -18.73 14.43
C PRO A 567 -0.77 -18.87 15.68
N MET A 568 -0.99 -18.00 16.66
CA MET A 568 -0.30 -18.01 17.95
C MET A 568 -1.31 -17.99 19.09
N GLN A 569 -0.90 -18.50 20.24
CA GLN A 569 -1.58 -18.32 21.52
C GLN A 569 -0.68 -17.52 22.45
N ALA A 570 -1.29 -16.75 23.36
CA ALA A 570 -0.56 -16.06 24.40
C ALA A 570 -0.88 -16.62 25.79
N THR A 571 0.14 -16.78 26.62
CA THR A 571 0.02 -17.21 28.02
C THR A 571 0.76 -16.25 28.93
N CYS A 572 0.10 -15.84 30.02
CA CYS A 572 0.69 -14.98 31.05
C CYS A 572 1.16 -15.83 32.23
N SER A 573 2.30 -15.50 32.83
CA SER A 573 2.77 -16.17 34.05
C SER A 573 1.95 -15.82 35.30
N LEU A 574 1.08 -14.81 35.21
CA LEU A 574 0.15 -14.44 36.27
C LEU A 574 -1.24 -15.02 36.00
N PRO A 575 -1.99 -15.40 37.04
CA PRO A 575 -3.40 -15.72 36.90
C PRO A 575 -4.16 -14.45 36.49
N LEU A 576 -4.89 -14.52 35.38
CA LEU A 576 -5.74 -13.44 34.87
C LEU A 576 -7.22 -13.78 35.09
N THR A 577 -8.04 -12.77 35.33
CA THR A 577 -9.50 -12.92 35.47
C THR A 577 -10.21 -12.29 34.27
N PRO A 578 -11.28 -12.90 33.72
CA PRO A 578 -12.03 -12.31 32.62
C PRO A 578 -12.52 -10.90 32.96
N ARG A 579 -12.27 -9.95 32.06
CA ARG A 579 -12.70 -8.56 32.22
C ARG A 579 -14.20 -8.45 31.96
N PRO A 580 -14.97 -7.71 32.78
CA PRO A 580 -16.37 -7.43 32.50
C PRO A 580 -16.57 -6.82 31.11
N GLY A 581 -17.54 -7.35 30.35
CA GLY A 581 -17.81 -6.93 28.96
C GLY A 581 -16.91 -7.57 27.90
N GLY A 582 -15.84 -8.27 28.30
CA GLY A 582 -15.01 -9.10 27.41
C GLY A 582 -14.23 -8.34 26.33
N SER A 583 -14.16 -7.01 26.40
CA SER A 583 -13.38 -6.15 25.48
C SER A 583 -12.60 -5.08 26.25
N LEU A 584 -11.84 -4.24 25.54
CA LEU A 584 -11.14 -3.11 26.17
C LEU A 584 -12.01 -1.84 26.28
N LEU A 585 -13.30 -1.92 25.91
CA LEU A 585 -14.26 -0.84 26.10
C LEU A 585 -14.51 -0.60 27.60
N GLU A 586 -14.73 0.67 27.96
CA GLU A 586 -15.15 1.05 29.33
C GLU A 586 -16.68 0.99 29.48
N PRO A 587 -17.17 0.97 30.73
CA PRO A 587 -18.60 1.14 30.99
C PRO A 587 -19.17 2.38 30.29
N GLY A 588 -20.19 2.18 29.45
CA GLY A 588 -20.86 3.24 28.68
C GLY A 588 -20.38 3.41 27.24
N GLU A 589 -19.27 2.78 26.85
CA GLU A 589 -18.83 2.74 25.45
C GLU A 589 -19.59 1.64 24.67
N ALA A 590 -20.07 1.95 23.47
CA ALA A 590 -20.81 1.01 22.62
C ALA A 590 -19.94 0.45 21.50
N TRP A 591 -20.05 -0.85 21.24
CA TRP A 591 -19.46 -1.47 20.05
C TRP A 591 -20.38 -1.32 18.84
N ALA A 592 -19.83 -0.85 17.73
CA ALA A 592 -20.47 -0.85 16.42
C ALA A 592 -19.52 -1.49 15.41
N GLU A 593 -19.90 -2.66 14.89
CA GLU A 593 -19.14 -3.37 13.87
C GLU A 593 -19.14 -2.55 12.56
N PRO A 594 -17.97 -2.28 11.94
CA PRO A 594 -17.92 -1.56 10.66
C PRO A 594 -18.56 -2.40 9.54
N ALA A 595 -19.34 -1.74 8.66
CA ALA A 595 -19.97 -2.37 7.51
C ALA A 595 -19.04 -2.44 6.28
N ASP A 596 -18.10 -1.50 6.16
CA ASP A 596 -17.16 -1.37 5.04
C ASP A 596 -15.78 -0.87 5.47
N SER A 597 -14.84 -0.75 4.53
CA SER A 597 -13.44 -0.37 4.76
C SER A 597 -13.20 1.10 5.15
N TYR A 598 -14.24 1.93 5.14
CA TYR A 598 -14.16 3.37 5.42
C TYR A 598 -15.00 3.80 6.62
N GLN A 599 -15.85 2.93 7.16
CA GLN A 599 -16.54 3.17 8.42
C GLN A 599 -15.57 3.05 9.61
N HIS A 600 -15.56 4.07 10.46
CA HIS A 600 -14.77 4.08 11.69
C HIS A 600 -15.51 3.41 12.86
N ALA A 601 -14.79 2.58 13.61
CA ALA A 601 -15.23 1.98 14.86
C ALA A 601 -14.14 2.18 15.94
N SER A 602 -14.51 2.12 17.22
CA SER A 602 -13.54 2.26 18.31
C SER A 602 -12.54 1.11 18.28
N PRO A 603 -11.21 1.36 18.24
CA PRO A 603 -10.20 0.30 18.20
C PRO A 603 -10.27 -0.63 19.43
N TYR A 604 -10.71 -0.11 20.57
CA TYR A 604 -10.84 -0.84 21.83
C TYR A 604 -11.90 -1.95 21.81
N GLY A 605 -12.87 -1.89 20.88
CA GLY A 605 -13.89 -2.94 20.72
C GLY A 605 -13.48 -4.09 19.80
N PHE A 606 -12.40 -3.93 19.02
CA PHE A 606 -11.85 -5.03 18.21
C PHE A 606 -11.10 -6.06 19.06
N VAL A 607 -10.60 -5.66 20.23
CA VAL A 607 -9.93 -6.57 21.16
C VAL A 607 -10.96 -7.25 22.04
N ARG A 608 -11.06 -8.58 21.92
CA ARG A 608 -12.10 -9.41 22.56
C ARG A 608 -11.49 -10.47 23.46
N GLU A 609 -12.36 -11.12 24.24
CA GLU A 609 -11.99 -12.16 25.21
C GLU A 609 -10.92 -11.69 26.20
N VAL A 610 -11.00 -10.42 26.60
CA VAL A 610 -9.99 -9.80 27.47
C VAL A 610 -10.05 -10.38 28.88
N SER A 611 -8.91 -10.76 29.41
CA SER A 611 -8.68 -11.07 30.82
C SER A 611 -7.62 -10.14 31.39
N GLU A 612 -7.71 -9.85 32.68
CA GLU A 612 -6.89 -8.82 33.33
C GLU A 612 -6.33 -9.24 34.70
N ALA A 613 -5.23 -8.58 35.08
CA ALA A 613 -4.67 -8.55 36.43
C ALA A 613 -3.84 -7.27 36.61
N THR A 614 -3.69 -6.78 37.84
CA THR A 614 -2.81 -5.63 38.13
C THR A 614 -1.65 -6.06 38.99
N THR A 615 -0.43 -5.69 38.62
CA THR A 615 0.78 -6.01 39.36
C THR A 615 1.85 -4.93 39.21
N ALA A 616 2.79 -4.86 40.17
CA ALA A 616 4.07 -4.18 40.00
C ALA A 616 5.25 -5.17 39.98
N ALA A 617 4.98 -6.47 40.23
CA ALA A 617 5.98 -7.52 40.23
C ALA A 617 6.36 -7.94 38.80
N PRO A 618 7.55 -8.54 38.60
CA PRO A 618 7.93 -9.10 37.32
C PRO A 618 6.96 -10.17 36.83
N LEU A 619 6.77 -10.27 35.51
CA LEU A 619 6.01 -11.34 34.87
C LEU A 619 6.54 -11.66 33.47
N THR A 620 6.03 -12.73 32.87
CA THR A 620 6.29 -13.06 31.47
C THR A 620 4.98 -13.28 30.71
N VAL A 621 5.01 -12.95 29.42
CA VAL A 621 3.95 -13.29 28.47
C VAL A 621 4.58 -14.01 27.29
N ALA A 622 4.20 -15.26 27.04
CA ALA A 622 4.71 -16.06 25.93
C ALA A 622 3.70 -16.05 24.78
N PHE A 623 4.17 -15.76 23.56
CA PHE A 623 3.41 -15.84 22.32
C PHE A 623 3.96 -17.03 21.52
N ALA A 624 3.20 -18.11 21.41
CA ALA A 624 3.68 -19.39 20.88
C ALA A 624 2.78 -19.95 19.77
N GLN A 625 3.41 -20.49 18.74
CA GLN A 625 2.79 -21.35 17.73
C GLN A 625 2.55 -22.75 18.32
N ALA A 626 1.89 -23.62 17.55
CA ALA A 626 1.57 -24.99 17.97
C ALA A 626 2.81 -25.86 18.26
N ASP A 627 3.96 -25.55 17.64
CA ASP A 627 5.26 -26.21 17.84
C ASP A 627 6.13 -25.53 18.91
N ASN A 628 5.54 -24.66 19.74
CA ASN A 628 6.17 -23.79 20.73
C ASN A 628 7.14 -22.73 20.17
N ARG A 629 7.37 -22.66 18.86
CA ARG A 629 8.13 -21.55 18.27
C ARG A 629 7.39 -20.24 18.51
N GLY A 630 8.14 -19.22 18.91
CA GLY A 630 7.49 -17.99 19.34
C GLY A 630 8.47 -17.02 19.97
N PHE A 631 7.94 -16.16 20.82
CA PHE A 631 8.74 -15.30 21.66
C PHE A 631 8.12 -15.13 23.04
N ARG A 632 8.98 -15.09 24.05
CA ARG A 632 8.62 -14.76 25.42
C ARG A 632 9.01 -13.32 25.71
N THR A 633 8.07 -12.54 26.21
CA THR A 633 8.35 -11.17 26.67
C THR A 633 8.46 -11.17 28.17
N HIS A 634 9.63 -10.79 28.68
CA HIS A 634 9.87 -10.58 30.10
C HIS A 634 9.59 -9.12 30.45
N LEU A 635 8.73 -8.91 31.43
CA LEU A 635 8.38 -7.60 31.97
C LEU A 635 8.94 -7.52 33.39
N PRO A 636 10.04 -6.77 33.63
CA PRO A 636 10.76 -6.82 34.90
C PRO A 636 10.06 -6.05 36.03
N GLY A 637 8.86 -5.53 35.80
CA GLY A 637 8.05 -4.81 36.79
C GLY A 637 8.61 -3.43 37.19
N GLY A 638 8.20 -2.99 38.37
CA GLY A 638 8.66 -1.75 39.01
C GLY A 638 7.60 -0.65 39.16
N GLU A 639 6.52 -0.69 38.37
CA GLU A 639 5.40 0.24 38.49
C GLU A 639 4.08 -0.53 38.39
N PRO A 640 3.05 -0.19 39.20
CA PRO A 640 1.72 -0.78 39.09
C PRO A 640 1.18 -0.66 37.67
N THR A 641 0.89 -1.80 37.04
CA THR A 641 0.46 -1.89 35.64
C THR A 641 -0.69 -2.90 35.56
N THR A 642 -1.76 -2.53 34.87
CA THR A 642 -2.85 -3.44 34.53
C THR A 642 -2.50 -4.18 33.25
N ILE A 643 -2.39 -5.51 33.36
CA ILE A 643 -2.13 -6.43 32.27
C ILE A 643 -3.49 -6.78 31.65
N LEU A 644 -3.67 -6.53 30.36
CA LEU A 644 -4.88 -6.84 29.60
C LEU A 644 -4.48 -7.78 28.47
N LEU A 645 -4.90 -9.03 28.52
CA LEU A 645 -4.59 -10.03 27.50
C LEU A 645 -5.88 -10.53 26.84
N GLY A 646 -5.98 -10.40 25.52
CA GLY A 646 -7.12 -10.83 24.74
C GLY A 646 -6.73 -11.22 23.33
N LYS A 647 -7.66 -11.06 22.39
CA LYS A 647 -7.48 -11.38 20.97
C LYS A 647 -7.92 -10.22 20.09
N SER A 648 -7.16 -9.96 19.03
CA SER A 648 -7.52 -9.01 17.96
C SER A 648 -7.63 -9.73 16.61
N PRO A 649 -8.29 -9.14 15.60
CA PRO A 649 -8.43 -9.79 14.29
C PRO A 649 -7.09 -10.01 13.59
N SER A 650 -6.87 -11.24 13.08
CA SER A 650 -5.72 -11.58 12.24
C SER A 650 -6.05 -11.29 10.77
N VAL A 651 -5.81 -10.04 10.36
CA VAL A 651 -6.30 -9.51 9.09
C VAL A 651 -5.70 -10.22 7.88
N ARG A 652 -4.43 -10.63 7.96
CA ARG A 652 -3.72 -11.24 6.83
C ARG A 652 -4.25 -12.62 6.48
N LEU A 653 -4.66 -13.41 7.48
CA LEU A 653 -5.28 -14.72 7.28
C LEU A 653 -6.66 -14.63 6.61
N ALA A 654 -7.37 -13.50 6.77
CA ALA A 654 -8.63 -13.26 6.05
C ALA A 654 -8.45 -13.05 4.54
N ALA A 655 -7.21 -12.84 4.06
CA ALA A 655 -6.84 -12.79 2.64
C ALA A 655 -7.70 -11.82 1.79
N GLU A 656 -7.95 -10.61 2.32
CA GLU A 656 -8.80 -9.58 1.70
C GLU A 656 -10.26 -10.02 1.39
N ASP A 657 -10.80 -10.99 2.14
CA ASP A 657 -12.18 -11.43 2.00
C ASP A 657 -13.00 -11.13 3.27
N ASN A 658 -14.02 -10.27 3.14
CA ASN A 658 -14.94 -9.92 4.23
C ASN A 658 -15.68 -11.12 4.82
N ARG A 659 -15.74 -12.27 4.13
CA ARG A 659 -16.35 -13.49 4.68
C ARG A 659 -15.47 -14.16 5.74
N HIS A 660 -14.17 -13.88 5.75
CA HIS A 660 -13.17 -14.53 6.61
C HIS A 660 -12.67 -13.66 7.76
N VAL A 661 -13.02 -12.37 7.79
CA VAL A 661 -12.48 -11.39 8.77
C VAL A 661 -12.78 -11.72 10.23
N ASP A 662 -13.85 -12.49 10.52
CA ASP A 662 -14.21 -12.90 11.88
C ASP A 662 -13.69 -14.29 12.26
N GLN A 663 -13.04 -14.98 11.32
CA GLN A 663 -12.64 -16.39 11.47
C GLN A 663 -11.22 -16.53 12.04
N HIS A 664 -10.42 -15.46 11.99
CA HIS A 664 -9.01 -15.50 12.34
C HIS A 664 -8.67 -14.43 13.38
N TRP A 665 -8.04 -14.88 14.46
CA TRP A 665 -7.70 -14.06 15.62
C TRP A 665 -6.23 -14.27 15.99
N MET A 666 -5.61 -13.22 16.54
CA MET A 666 -4.26 -13.25 17.06
C MET A 666 -4.23 -12.70 18.49
N PRO A 667 -3.28 -13.12 19.33
CA PRO A 667 -3.17 -12.63 20.70
C PRO A 667 -2.79 -11.14 20.74
N GLN A 668 -3.41 -10.41 21.66
CA GLN A 668 -3.17 -8.99 21.91
C GLN A 668 -2.91 -8.77 23.40
N LEU A 669 -1.73 -8.24 23.73
CA LEU A 669 -1.37 -7.74 25.05
C LEU A 669 -1.47 -6.21 25.06
N VAL A 670 -2.07 -5.66 26.11
CA VAL A 670 -2.03 -4.24 26.44
C VAL A 670 -1.58 -4.09 27.90
N LEU A 671 -0.56 -3.26 28.11
CA LEU A 671 -0.09 -2.86 29.43
C LEU A 671 -0.60 -1.45 29.70
N ARG A 672 -1.57 -1.34 30.61
CA ARG A 672 -2.21 -0.08 30.95
C ARG A 672 -1.64 0.51 32.23
N ARG A 673 -1.26 1.79 32.19
CA ARG A 673 -0.98 2.62 33.36
C ARG A 673 -1.93 3.82 33.36
N GLN A 674 -2.42 4.18 34.53
CA GLN A 674 -3.35 5.30 34.72
C GLN A 674 -2.97 6.11 35.96
N GLY A 675 -3.08 7.44 35.86
CA GLY A 675 -2.74 8.36 36.94
C GLY A 675 -3.09 9.81 36.62
N ALA A 676 -2.64 10.73 37.46
CA ALA A 676 -2.82 12.16 37.23
C ALA A 676 -1.95 12.64 36.06
N ALA A 677 -2.49 13.56 35.25
CA ALA A 677 -1.76 14.17 34.16
C ALA A 677 -0.80 15.28 34.64
N PRO A 678 0.41 15.41 34.05
CA PRO A 678 1.00 14.50 33.07
C PRO A 678 1.51 13.22 33.73
N LEU A 679 1.05 12.07 33.24
CA LEU A 679 1.58 10.78 33.66
C LEU A 679 2.97 10.60 33.05
N ASP A 680 3.91 10.06 33.81
CA ASP A 680 5.23 9.66 33.32
C ASP A 680 5.35 8.14 33.41
N SER A 681 5.72 7.47 32.33
CA SER A 681 5.80 6.01 32.28
C SER A 681 7.00 5.53 31.48
N THR A 682 7.69 4.55 32.06
CA THR A 682 8.70 3.76 31.35
C THR A 682 8.25 2.30 31.27
N PHE A 683 7.91 1.85 30.07
CA PHE A 683 7.66 0.45 29.77
C PHE A 683 8.98 -0.21 29.38
N ILE A 684 9.27 -1.37 29.98
CA ILE A 684 10.49 -2.14 29.75
C ILE A 684 10.07 -3.55 29.41
N ALA A 685 10.56 -4.05 28.27
CA ALA A 685 10.33 -5.40 27.82
C ALA A 685 11.66 -6.02 27.33
N VAL A 686 11.87 -7.29 27.64
CA VAL A 686 12.93 -8.10 27.01
C VAL A 686 12.26 -9.21 26.21
N HIS A 687 12.37 -9.12 24.88
CA HIS A 687 11.79 -10.09 23.96
C HIS A 687 12.81 -11.20 23.65
N GLU A 688 12.40 -12.42 23.94
CA GLU A 688 13.18 -13.64 23.82
C GLU A 688 12.57 -14.54 22.73
N PRO A 689 12.98 -14.39 21.46
CA PRO A 689 12.53 -15.25 20.38
C PRO A 689 13.17 -16.65 20.46
N HIS A 690 12.33 -17.68 20.54
CA HIS A 690 12.79 -19.05 20.74
C HIS A 690 12.18 -20.04 19.75
N GLY A 691 12.89 -21.15 19.54
CA GLY A 691 12.36 -22.34 18.88
C GLY A 691 11.47 -23.11 19.85
N ALA A 692 11.75 -24.40 20.06
CA ALA A 692 10.97 -25.21 21.01
C ALA A 692 11.07 -24.72 22.46
N GLU A 693 12.25 -24.26 22.90
CA GLU A 693 12.53 -23.91 24.29
C GLU A 693 13.10 -22.50 24.45
N PRO A 694 12.68 -21.74 25.47
CA PRO A 694 13.31 -20.48 25.88
C PRO A 694 14.74 -20.71 26.41
N PHE A 695 15.61 -19.71 26.28
CA PHE A 695 17.01 -19.70 26.69
C PHE A 695 17.36 -18.72 27.84
N LEU A 696 16.51 -17.74 28.14
CA LEU A 696 16.69 -16.80 29.26
C LEU A 696 16.23 -17.42 30.57
N THR A 697 17.09 -17.31 31.57
CA THR A 697 16.85 -17.77 32.94
C THR A 697 16.11 -16.72 33.77
N SER A 698 16.52 -15.45 33.70
CA SER A 698 15.84 -14.34 34.39
C SER A 698 16.11 -12.99 33.76
N VAL A 699 15.19 -12.05 33.99
CA VAL A 699 15.33 -10.62 33.69
C VAL A 699 14.91 -9.84 34.93
N GLU A 700 15.86 -9.14 35.54
CA GLU A 700 15.68 -8.44 36.81
C GLU A 700 15.92 -6.94 36.64
N ARG A 701 15.03 -6.11 37.16
CA ARG A 701 15.28 -4.67 37.28
C ARG A 701 16.24 -4.42 38.43
N LEU A 702 17.33 -3.72 38.16
CA LEU A 702 18.30 -3.33 39.18
C LEU A 702 17.98 -1.92 39.70
N PRO A 703 18.07 -1.68 41.02
CA PRO A 703 17.86 -0.35 41.57
C PRO A 703 19.01 0.58 41.14
N LEU A 704 18.67 1.73 40.57
CA LEU A 704 19.59 2.83 40.30
C LEU A 704 19.20 4.05 41.15
N PRO A 705 20.12 4.66 41.92
CA PRO A 705 19.83 5.88 42.67
C PRO A 705 19.62 7.06 41.72
N GLY A 706 18.40 7.62 41.73
CA GLY A 706 18.07 8.86 41.01
C GLY A 706 17.96 8.73 39.48
N GLY A 707 16.97 9.42 38.92
CA GLY A 707 16.85 9.67 37.48
C GLY A 707 16.02 8.64 36.69
N GLU A 708 15.92 8.92 35.38
CA GLU A 708 15.15 8.17 34.37
C GLU A 708 15.89 6.95 33.77
N ALA A 709 17.04 6.60 34.35
CA ALA A 709 17.86 5.51 33.86
C ALA A 709 17.22 4.15 34.20
N VAL A 710 17.34 3.22 33.27
CA VAL A 710 16.90 1.84 33.41
C VAL A 710 18.14 0.97 33.57
N ALA A 711 18.21 0.16 34.63
CA ALA A 711 19.20 -0.91 34.75
C ALA A 711 18.53 -2.28 34.83
N LEU A 712 19.11 -3.24 34.10
CA LEU A 712 18.65 -4.62 34.05
C LEU A 712 19.81 -5.57 34.27
N ARG A 713 19.51 -6.73 34.87
CA ARG A 713 20.32 -7.93 34.81
C ARG A 713 19.57 -8.99 34.00
N VAL A 714 20.18 -9.47 32.93
CA VAL A 714 19.65 -10.56 32.10
C VAL A 714 20.55 -11.78 32.27
N ARG A 715 19.98 -12.95 32.55
CA ARG A 715 20.73 -14.20 32.73
C ARG A 715 20.32 -15.23 31.68
N ALA A 716 21.31 -15.89 31.08
CA ALA A 716 21.13 -17.02 30.17
C ALA A 716 22.19 -18.09 30.50
N GLY A 717 21.84 -19.05 31.35
CA GLY A 717 22.82 -20.02 31.87
C GLY A 717 23.94 -19.30 32.63
N GLU A 718 25.19 -19.47 32.18
CA GLU A 718 26.38 -18.83 32.77
C GLU A 718 26.63 -17.40 32.28
N VAL A 719 25.86 -16.93 31.29
CA VAL A 719 25.95 -15.56 30.76
C VAL A 719 25.11 -14.62 31.61
N VAL A 720 25.70 -13.49 32.01
CA VAL A 720 25.04 -12.41 32.75
C VAL A 720 25.31 -11.09 32.05
N ASP A 721 24.27 -10.45 31.56
CA ASP A 721 24.35 -9.10 30.99
C ASP A 721 23.82 -8.08 32.00
N THR A 722 24.67 -7.11 32.36
CA THR A 722 24.27 -5.91 33.09
C THR A 722 24.10 -4.78 32.09
N ILE A 723 22.87 -4.28 31.94
CA ILE A 723 22.50 -3.27 30.95
C ILE A 723 22.07 -2.00 31.66
N ILE A 724 22.56 -0.85 31.21
CA ILE A 724 22.12 0.47 31.67
C ILE A 724 21.73 1.32 30.45
N SER A 725 20.50 1.81 30.40
CA SER A 725 20.01 2.76 29.40
C SER A 725 19.61 4.07 30.09
N SER A 726 20.10 5.18 29.58
CA SER A 726 19.78 6.54 30.03
C SER A 726 19.48 7.42 28.84
N ALA A 727 18.48 8.30 28.98
CA ALA A 727 18.07 9.21 27.92
C ALA A 727 18.23 10.70 28.31
N ALA A 728 18.69 10.99 29.54
CA ALA A 728 18.85 12.35 30.05
C ALA A 728 20.26 12.87 29.75
N GLU A 729 20.33 14.09 29.19
CA GLU A 729 21.57 14.83 29.01
C GLU A 729 21.61 16.04 29.97
N PRO A 730 22.76 16.33 30.63
CA PRO A 730 24.02 15.57 30.58
C PRO A 730 23.92 14.22 31.30
N PHE A 731 24.61 13.19 30.76
CA PHE A 731 24.56 11.84 31.35
C PHE A 731 25.14 11.82 32.75
N ALA A 732 24.30 11.43 33.71
CA ALA A 732 24.72 11.12 35.07
C ALA A 732 25.68 9.92 35.05
N ARG A 733 26.61 9.91 36.00
CA ARG A 733 27.47 8.76 36.25
C ARG A 733 26.69 7.78 37.13
N HIS A 734 26.54 6.55 36.65
CA HIS A 734 25.89 5.47 37.39
C HIS A 734 26.95 4.46 37.82
N GLN A 735 26.87 4.00 39.08
CA GLN A 735 27.69 2.90 39.57
C GLN A 735 26.78 1.75 40.00
N LEU A 736 27.05 0.57 39.46
CA LEU A 736 26.23 -0.62 39.69
C LEU A 736 27.11 -1.87 39.65
N ASN A 737 27.16 -2.62 40.76
CA ASN A 737 27.95 -3.86 40.88
C ASN A 737 29.42 -3.72 40.43
N GLY A 738 30.07 -2.59 40.72
CA GLY A 738 31.47 -2.35 40.31
C GLY A 738 31.64 -1.87 38.86
N VAL A 739 30.57 -1.76 38.09
CA VAL A 739 30.55 -1.11 36.77
C VAL A 739 30.27 0.39 36.94
N GLU A 740 31.15 1.24 36.42
CA GLU A 740 30.90 2.66 36.26
C GLU A 740 30.45 2.94 34.82
N PHE A 741 29.30 3.58 34.68
CA PHE A 741 28.71 3.90 33.39
C PHE A 741 28.42 5.40 33.26
N ARG A 742 28.73 5.95 32.07
CA ARG A 742 28.33 7.28 31.64
C ARG A 742 28.05 7.27 30.14
N GLY A 743 26.80 7.48 29.75
CA GLY A 743 26.38 7.50 28.35
C GLY A 743 24.90 7.20 28.19
N ARG A 744 24.48 6.90 26.96
CA ARG A 744 23.10 6.53 26.65
C ARG A 744 22.78 5.03 26.83
N LEU A 745 23.72 4.15 26.47
CA LEU A 745 23.58 2.71 26.61
C LEU A 745 24.93 2.11 27.00
N GLY A 746 24.93 1.24 28.01
CA GLY A 746 26.07 0.45 28.43
C GLY A 746 25.63 -0.98 28.68
N ILE A 747 26.43 -1.93 28.21
CA ILE A 747 26.20 -3.37 28.39
C ILE A 747 27.52 -3.96 28.82
N VAL A 748 27.50 -4.68 29.94
CA VAL A 748 28.64 -5.44 30.44
C VAL A 748 28.23 -6.89 30.53
N ARG A 749 28.96 -7.75 29.83
CA ARG A 749 28.74 -9.20 29.85
C ARG A 749 29.75 -9.87 30.76
N GLU A 750 29.24 -10.76 31.60
CA GLU A 750 30.03 -11.74 32.34
C GLU A 750 29.69 -13.14 31.84
N VAL A 751 30.71 -13.97 31.61
CA VAL A 751 30.54 -15.39 31.31
C VAL A 751 31.27 -16.18 32.39
N ALA A 752 30.54 -17.02 33.13
CA ALA A 752 31.06 -17.76 34.27
C ALA A 752 31.79 -16.84 35.30
N GLY A 753 31.29 -15.61 35.47
CA GLY A 753 31.83 -14.60 36.41
C GLY A 753 33.03 -13.81 35.89
N VAL A 754 33.42 -13.99 34.62
CA VAL A 754 34.51 -13.23 33.99
C VAL A 754 33.92 -12.21 33.01
N VAL A 755 34.28 -10.93 33.17
CA VAL A 755 33.87 -9.87 32.24
C VAL A 755 34.49 -10.14 30.85
N THR A 756 33.64 -10.24 29.83
CA THR A 756 34.06 -10.41 28.44
C THR A 756 33.89 -9.10 27.67
N ALA A 757 34.85 -8.81 26.80
CA ALA A 757 34.85 -7.62 25.95
C ALA A 757 33.80 -7.68 24.84
#